data_AF-A0A821Y8U2-F1
#
_entry.id   AF-A0A821Y8U2-F1
#
_cell.length_a   1.000
_cell.length_b   1.000
_cell.length_c   1.000
_cell.angle_alpha   90.00
_cell.angle_beta   90.00
_cell.angle_gamma   90.00
#
_symmetry.space_group_name_H-M   'P 1'
#
loop_
_entity.id
_entity.type
_entity.pdbx_description
1 polymer ?
#
loop_
_entity_poly.entity_id
_entity_poly.type
_entity_poly.pdbx_seq_one_letter_code
_entity_poly.pdbx_strand_id
1 'polypeptide(L)'
;MSIQNLAVKLCGVLQSQTDEEVTAREWRLVGQEQDGSQVLTWISNRQNKDVLNIGVYTNKTKTLKNLYTFEDKINIIQASVNSSHTLVAYVVKVFSADSKDEALYCPFLVGVLPDKITGPERIEEGSTKQIMVQYVYGKSIKYSPGIRNDRFILFKHLECIKIYRTPMFLNECDDGSEKWGFDGIYPNPEKIVNVFSWSQWDCLNQVLFYIHYRAPAPSFAEEEDVKTPTELTPMLSALQFHADLPHETVLNIPLSLPHMPGAHGAASACGSYEDDPVPLRVHDCSLDLYIICDQRGLLCVCHHYLYKPLDDSTSSLVLDDVDLKDSGVNFAYSVTLLHHGCVVHNVVPDIPWSLAKSLRPSYMLYAEHHLLVHIPMLFTHLIDISPHHEPCCHIVMPIESSESGPSLAPLLGFGTHATVDLNTLDVVTMIVADKDLAATFKCDTVVENRLGVLHFLIQHEGNMDLAEELISWLCVNQQDGVVALHKVMQEFLISTTYAVTRRSLPTSAISLMNWLPFSMHLKFTDIKAGSISVSVSQAALWRTAVSAVVLSPRQRVSQFAEDAWTRLWATLCALATPKERLQPSQVLEKLRVSLHCYQPEALSRCSTPMSPTAGPLPRRPSLVTHDALPFFEVDVCTASKQEHVIAANLRAVSVHLMRESSGSNGALESGVHALATRWAAAQLDASRALCRAVVRAAAAVPLAHQPRGFAYVDELDSTHALVLFKLLEQYYVAADSVAYPLPQGFSSFFTYLGYRTLPFHAFVQYVHRNVLELQIDVLKAIVASKDDDSKRTVNNKLRLIQLAGEGRGRRALASWPHKQALVLRARDHAAALLSGVTPPARDHHPHRPVKDTGIAALPSGERLSPLDTFLDLLTAKASLNELDFNLIIEATLASVQQDTSA
;
A
#
# COMPACT_ATOMS: atom_id res chain seq x y z
N MET A 1 -20.49 -9.76 -5.39
CA MET A 1 -20.41 -10.73 -4.29
C MET A 1 -21.18 -11.98 -4.72
N SER A 2 -20.57 -13.16 -4.80
CA SER A 2 -21.35 -14.39 -4.93
C SER A 2 -21.86 -14.76 -3.54
N ILE A 3 -23.13 -14.53 -3.30
CA ILE A 3 -23.75 -14.87 -2.02
C ILE A 3 -24.16 -16.34 -2.10
N GLN A 4 -23.56 -17.18 -1.27
CA GLN A 4 -23.98 -18.57 -1.11
C GLN A 4 -24.56 -18.72 0.29
N ASN A 5 -25.86 -18.99 0.38
CA ASN A 5 -26.47 -19.28 1.67
C ASN A 5 -26.10 -20.70 2.13
N LEU A 6 -25.41 -20.81 3.26
CA LEU A 6 -24.92 -22.08 3.78
C LEU A 6 -26.07 -23.01 4.16
N ALA A 7 -27.15 -22.49 4.75
CA ALA A 7 -28.31 -23.29 5.12
C ALA A 7 -28.97 -23.94 3.89
N VAL A 8 -29.18 -23.19 2.81
CA VAL A 8 -29.73 -23.73 1.54
C VAL A 8 -28.84 -24.84 0.97
N LYS A 9 -27.52 -24.63 0.98
CA LYS A 9 -26.55 -25.63 0.52
C LYS A 9 -26.62 -26.91 1.37
N LEU A 10 -26.70 -26.77 2.68
CA LEU A 10 -26.74 -27.90 3.61
C LEU A 10 -28.06 -28.68 3.51
N CYS A 11 -29.20 -28.01 3.30
CA CYS A 11 -30.46 -28.68 3.00
C CYS A 11 -30.35 -29.56 1.73
N GLY A 12 -29.71 -29.05 0.68
CA GLY A 12 -29.45 -29.83 -0.54
C GLY A 12 -28.54 -31.05 -0.29
N VAL A 13 -27.53 -30.91 0.56
CA VAL A 13 -26.67 -32.04 0.97
C VAL A 13 -27.48 -33.08 1.74
N LEU A 14 -28.31 -32.69 2.71
CA LEU A 14 -29.15 -33.63 3.45
C LEU A 14 -30.12 -34.37 2.52
N GLN A 15 -30.78 -33.66 1.61
CA GLN A 15 -31.72 -34.27 0.67
C GLN A 15 -31.04 -35.28 -0.27
N SER A 16 -29.74 -35.12 -0.56
CA SER A 16 -28.98 -36.09 -1.35
C SER A 16 -28.58 -37.36 -0.58
N GLN A 17 -28.67 -37.35 0.75
CA GLN A 17 -28.30 -38.48 1.62
C GLN A 17 -29.47 -39.43 1.90
N THR A 18 -30.71 -38.99 1.67
CA THR A 18 -31.92 -39.75 1.98
C THR A 18 -32.98 -39.58 0.88
N ASP A 19 -33.69 -40.67 0.56
CA ASP A 19 -34.80 -40.65 -0.40
C ASP A 19 -36.09 -40.01 0.17
N GLU A 20 -36.14 -39.78 1.49
CA GLU A 20 -37.25 -39.12 2.18
C GLU A 20 -37.13 -37.58 2.08
N GLU A 21 -38.27 -36.89 2.14
CA GLU A 21 -38.31 -35.42 2.16
C GLU A 21 -37.71 -34.89 3.46
N VAL A 22 -36.59 -34.16 3.36
CA VAL A 22 -35.91 -33.62 4.55
C VAL A 22 -36.41 -32.21 4.85
N THR A 23 -37.18 -32.07 5.93
CA THR A 23 -37.46 -30.74 6.51
C THR A 23 -36.30 -30.35 7.43
N ALA A 24 -35.51 -29.33 7.07
CA ALA A 24 -34.46 -28.77 7.92
C ALA A 24 -34.61 -27.25 8.03
N ARG A 25 -34.72 -26.72 9.26
CA ARG A 25 -34.96 -25.30 9.55
C ARG A 25 -34.18 -24.84 10.79
N GLU A 26 -34.16 -23.53 11.02
CA GLU A 26 -33.46 -22.90 12.16
C GLU A 26 -31.98 -23.31 12.27
N TRP A 27 -31.25 -23.23 11.15
CA TRP A 27 -29.83 -23.51 11.12
C TRP A 27 -29.04 -22.51 11.97
N ARG A 28 -28.07 -23.00 12.74
CA ARG A 28 -27.11 -22.16 13.48
C ARG A 28 -25.71 -22.72 13.38
N LEU A 29 -24.73 -21.86 13.12
CA LEU A 29 -23.31 -22.18 13.23
C LEU A 29 -22.91 -22.06 14.69
N VAL A 30 -22.46 -23.16 15.31
CA VAL A 30 -22.16 -23.23 16.76
C VAL A 30 -20.69 -23.56 17.05
N GLY A 31 -19.86 -23.74 16.02
CA GLY A 31 -18.43 -23.94 16.20
C GLY A 31 -17.67 -24.13 14.90
N GLN A 32 -16.34 -24.05 14.99
CA GLN A 32 -15.44 -24.23 13.86
C GLN A 32 -14.14 -24.90 14.32
N GLU A 33 -13.70 -25.91 13.57
CA GLU A 33 -12.54 -26.73 13.93
C GLU A 33 -11.28 -26.39 13.12
N GLN A 34 -10.12 -26.88 13.58
CA GLN A 34 -8.81 -26.58 12.98
C GLN A 34 -8.74 -26.97 11.48
N ASP A 35 -9.36 -28.07 11.09
CA ASP A 35 -9.34 -28.59 9.72
C ASP A 35 -10.21 -27.79 8.73
N GLY A 36 -10.98 -26.81 9.26
CA GLY A 36 -11.96 -26.00 8.56
C GLY A 36 -13.34 -26.65 8.49
N SER A 37 -13.65 -27.59 9.38
CA SER A 37 -15.00 -28.14 9.54
C SER A 37 -15.88 -27.23 10.40
N GLN A 38 -17.17 -27.14 10.07
CA GLN A 38 -18.17 -26.31 10.76
C GLN A 38 -19.10 -27.19 11.58
N VAL A 39 -19.31 -26.83 12.85
CA VAL A 39 -20.29 -27.49 13.73
C VAL A 39 -21.60 -26.71 13.63
N LEU A 40 -22.67 -27.38 13.24
CA LEU A 40 -23.97 -26.77 12.97
C LEU A 40 -25.07 -27.47 13.74
N THR A 41 -26.10 -26.71 14.08
CA THR A 41 -27.36 -27.26 14.61
C THR A 41 -28.52 -26.89 13.69
N TRP A 42 -29.52 -27.76 13.61
CA TRP A 42 -30.74 -27.52 12.85
C TRP A 42 -31.90 -28.34 13.40
N ILE A 43 -33.12 -27.87 13.19
CA ILE A 43 -34.34 -28.58 13.56
C ILE A 43 -34.82 -29.37 12.35
N SER A 44 -35.17 -30.65 12.57
CA SER A 44 -35.87 -31.47 11.58
C SER A 44 -37.12 -32.11 12.18
N ASN A 45 -38.06 -32.52 11.33
CA ASN A 45 -39.23 -33.27 11.76
C ASN A 45 -38.95 -34.77 11.66
N ARG A 46 -39.17 -35.51 12.74
CA ARG A 46 -39.07 -36.97 12.76
C ARG A 46 -40.32 -37.53 13.44
N GLN A 47 -41.08 -38.36 12.73
CA GLN A 47 -42.32 -38.97 13.24
C GLN A 47 -43.31 -37.93 13.83
N ASN A 48 -43.52 -36.80 13.13
CA ASN A 48 -44.38 -35.69 13.56
C ASN A 48 -43.93 -34.93 14.83
N LYS A 49 -42.70 -35.15 15.33
CA LYS A 49 -42.08 -34.34 16.40
C LYS A 49 -40.89 -33.57 15.86
N ASP A 50 -40.76 -32.31 16.25
CA ASP A 50 -39.56 -31.52 15.97
C ASP A 50 -38.41 -32.00 16.87
N VAL A 51 -37.29 -32.34 16.26
CA VAL A 51 -36.05 -32.78 16.92
C VAL A 51 -34.91 -31.84 16.56
N LEU A 52 -33.97 -31.64 17.49
CA LEU A 52 -32.77 -30.85 17.24
C LEU A 52 -31.62 -31.77 16.86
N ASN A 53 -30.92 -31.46 15.78
CA ASN A 53 -29.74 -32.19 15.34
C ASN A 53 -28.50 -31.34 15.55
N ILE A 54 -27.38 -32.00 15.83
CA ILE A 54 -26.04 -31.42 15.79
C ILE A 54 -25.19 -32.23 14.83
N GLY A 55 -24.46 -31.54 13.95
CA GLY A 55 -23.66 -32.18 12.91
C GLY A 55 -22.43 -31.38 12.54
N VAL A 56 -21.53 -32.05 11.82
CA VAL A 56 -20.31 -31.45 11.28
C VAL A 56 -20.36 -31.44 9.77
N TYR A 57 -20.14 -30.25 9.21
CA TYR A 57 -19.96 -30.05 7.78
C TYR A 57 -18.49 -29.84 7.46
N THR A 58 -17.99 -30.54 6.44
CA THR A 58 -16.63 -30.33 5.91
C THR A 58 -16.74 -29.86 4.46
N ASN A 59 -16.44 -28.58 4.20
CA ASN A 59 -16.60 -28.00 2.87
C ASN A 59 -15.71 -28.66 1.80
N LYS A 60 -14.50 -29.11 2.17
CA LYS A 60 -13.55 -29.79 1.26
C LYS A 60 -14.14 -31.06 0.64
N THR A 61 -14.78 -31.89 1.45
CA THR A 61 -15.42 -33.15 1.04
C THR A 61 -16.89 -32.96 0.66
N LYS A 62 -17.46 -31.77 0.94
CA LYS A 62 -18.89 -31.46 0.81
C LYS A 62 -19.79 -32.41 1.58
N THR A 63 -19.31 -32.97 2.69
CA THR A 63 -20.04 -33.94 3.52
C THR A 63 -20.59 -33.27 4.76
N LEU A 64 -21.89 -33.47 5.03
CA LEU A 64 -22.51 -33.19 6.31
C LEU A 64 -22.76 -34.51 7.04
N LYS A 65 -22.22 -34.67 8.26
CA LYS A 65 -22.46 -35.82 9.12
C LYS A 65 -23.35 -35.39 10.28
N ASN A 66 -24.54 -35.97 10.41
CA ASN A 66 -25.34 -35.85 11.63
C ASN A 66 -24.64 -36.65 12.75
N LEU A 67 -24.31 -35.99 13.85
CA LEU A 67 -23.56 -36.57 14.97
C LEU A 67 -24.50 -37.05 16.08
N TYR A 68 -25.48 -36.23 16.45
CA TYR A 68 -26.43 -36.55 17.51
C TYR A 68 -27.78 -35.85 17.27
N THR A 69 -28.87 -36.51 17.65
CA THR A 69 -30.24 -35.97 17.57
C THR A 69 -30.85 -35.95 18.96
N PHE A 70 -31.25 -34.77 19.42
CA PHE A 70 -31.95 -34.53 20.67
C PHE A 70 -33.46 -34.62 20.45
N GLU A 71 -34.16 -35.31 21.36
CA GLU A 71 -35.62 -35.44 21.28
C GLU A 71 -36.37 -34.13 21.53
N ASP A 72 -35.75 -33.18 22.22
CA ASP A 72 -36.32 -31.89 22.57
C ASP A 72 -35.48 -30.73 22.02
N LYS A 73 -36.13 -29.59 21.81
CA LYS A 73 -35.48 -28.35 21.36
C LYS A 73 -34.68 -27.74 22.53
N ILE A 74 -33.37 -27.91 22.49
CA ILE A 74 -32.43 -27.29 23.43
C ILE A 74 -31.68 -26.12 22.79
N ASN A 75 -31.32 -25.10 23.57
CA ASN A 75 -30.62 -23.92 23.08
C ASN A 75 -29.10 -24.12 23.16
N ILE A 76 -28.54 -24.86 22.20
CA ILE A 76 -27.10 -25.01 22.04
C ILE A 76 -26.54 -23.70 21.49
N ILE A 77 -25.65 -23.06 22.25
CA ILE A 77 -25.01 -21.80 21.85
C ILE A 77 -23.62 -22.02 21.23
N GLN A 78 -22.96 -23.12 21.61
CA GLN A 78 -21.61 -23.41 21.19
C GLN A 78 -21.34 -24.92 21.29
N ALA A 79 -20.59 -25.47 20.33
CA ALA A 79 -20.15 -26.84 20.34
C ALA A 79 -18.80 -27.04 19.63
N SER A 80 -18.08 -28.08 20.01
CA SER A 80 -16.83 -28.49 19.38
C SER A 80 -16.71 -30.01 19.33
N VAL A 81 -15.99 -30.52 18.34
CA VAL A 81 -15.86 -31.93 18.03
C VAL A 81 -14.39 -32.31 17.93
N ASN A 82 -14.03 -33.49 18.44
CA ASN A 82 -12.68 -34.02 18.34
C ASN A 82 -12.29 -34.36 16.88
N SER A 83 -10.99 -34.51 16.62
CA SER A 83 -10.46 -34.75 15.27
C SER A 83 -10.96 -36.00 14.55
N SER A 84 -11.54 -36.96 15.29
CA SER A 84 -12.11 -38.18 14.74
C SER A 84 -13.64 -38.16 14.62
N HIS A 85 -14.29 -37.06 14.98
CA HIS A 85 -15.74 -36.90 14.95
C HIS A 85 -16.50 -38.00 15.72
N THR A 86 -15.96 -38.38 16.88
CA THR A 86 -16.48 -39.42 17.79
C THR A 86 -16.93 -38.86 19.13
N LEU A 87 -16.53 -37.65 19.51
CA LEU A 87 -16.92 -36.98 20.75
C LEU A 87 -17.37 -35.56 20.44
N VAL A 88 -18.48 -35.14 21.03
CA VAL A 88 -19.06 -33.80 20.86
C VAL A 88 -19.22 -33.16 22.22
N ALA A 89 -18.52 -32.05 22.44
CA ALA A 89 -18.70 -31.20 23.61
C ALA A 89 -19.56 -30.01 23.20
N TYR A 90 -20.59 -29.68 23.98
CA TYR A 90 -21.51 -28.60 23.65
C TYR A 90 -22.02 -27.91 24.91
N VAL A 91 -22.45 -26.64 24.77
CA VAL A 91 -22.99 -25.84 25.86
C VAL A 91 -24.43 -25.46 25.57
N VAL A 92 -25.29 -25.71 26.56
CA VAL A 92 -26.70 -25.33 26.54
C VAL A 92 -26.91 -24.10 27.41
N LYS A 93 -27.57 -23.09 26.86
CA LYS A 93 -27.98 -21.87 27.59
C LYS A 93 -29.43 -21.98 28.02
N VAL A 94 -29.66 -22.14 29.31
CA VAL A 94 -30.98 -22.36 29.91
C VAL A 94 -31.43 -21.08 30.62
N PHE A 95 -32.65 -20.62 30.35
CA PHE A 95 -33.25 -19.50 31.08
C PHE A 95 -34.11 -20.02 32.22
N SER A 96 -34.08 -19.33 33.37
CA SER A 96 -35.00 -19.63 34.46
C SER A 96 -36.44 -19.33 34.06
N ALA A 97 -37.40 -20.12 34.54
CA ALA A 97 -38.82 -19.87 34.30
C ALA A 97 -39.31 -18.56 35.00
N ASP A 98 -38.63 -18.17 36.08
CA ASP A 98 -39.02 -17.03 36.93
C ASP A 98 -38.28 -15.72 36.59
N SER A 99 -37.13 -15.80 35.90
CA SER A 99 -36.35 -14.63 35.45
C SER A 99 -35.79 -14.86 34.04
N LYS A 100 -36.17 -14.01 33.08
CA LYS A 100 -35.63 -14.06 31.71
C LYS A 100 -34.19 -13.55 31.60
N ASP A 101 -33.71 -12.87 32.64
CA ASP A 101 -32.41 -12.17 32.61
C ASP A 101 -31.25 -13.03 33.14
N GLU A 102 -31.51 -14.09 33.92
CA GLU A 102 -30.46 -14.98 34.43
C GLU A 102 -30.41 -16.29 33.63
N ALA A 103 -29.42 -16.38 32.74
CA ALA A 103 -29.13 -17.58 31.97
C ALA A 103 -28.09 -18.46 32.67
N LEU A 104 -28.32 -19.78 32.68
CA LEU A 104 -27.38 -20.81 33.12
C LEU A 104 -26.72 -21.48 31.90
N TYR A 105 -25.39 -21.45 31.86
CA TYR A 105 -24.56 -22.10 30.85
C TYR A 105 -24.15 -23.48 31.36
N CYS A 106 -24.58 -24.54 30.65
CA CYS A 106 -24.39 -25.93 31.08
C CYS A 106 -23.58 -26.71 30.04
N PRO A 107 -22.34 -27.13 30.35
CA PRO A 107 -21.49 -27.90 29.43
C PRO A 107 -21.77 -29.40 29.51
N PHE A 108 -21.89 -30.05 28.35
CA PHE A 108 -22.14 -31.48 28.21
C PHE A 108 -21.18 -32.11 27.20
N LEU A 109 -20.94 -33.41 27.37
CA LEU A 109 -20.18 -34.25 26.45
C LEU A 109 -21.05 -35.44 26.03
N VAL A 110 -21.03 -35.77 24.74
CA VAL A 110 -21.69 -36.96 24.22
C VAL A 110 -20.74 -37.74 23.32
N GLY A 111 -20.71 -39.06 23.51
CA GLY A 111 -19.98 -40.01 22.68
C GLY A 111 -20.83 -40.46 21.51
N VAL A 112 -20.37 -40.18 20.29
CA VAL A 112 -21.03 -40.45 19.02
C VAL A 112 -20.26 -41.51 18.22
N LEU A 113 -19.99 -42.64 18.87
CA LEU A 113 -19.32 -43.78 18.24
C LEU A 113 -20.30 -44.52 17.32
N PRO A 114 -19.85 -45.07 16.16
CA PRO A 114 -20.74 -45.71 15.19
C PRO A 114 -21.60 -46.84 15.77
N ASP A 115 -21.05 -47.60 16.72
CA ASP A 115 -21.69 -48.77 17.32
C ASP A 115 -22.43 -48.48 18.64
N LYS A 116 -22.14 -47.33 19.28
CA LYS A 116 -22.66 -47.00 20.61
C LYS A 116 -22.71 -45.49 20.81
N ILE A 117 -23.91 -44.94 20.88
CA ILE A 117 -24.12 -43.56 21.29
C ILE A 117 -24.27 -43.55 22.82
N THR A 118 -23.42 -42.81 23.52
CA THR A 118 -23.58 -42.61 24.97
C THR A 118 -24.60 -41.49 25.23
N GLY A 119 -25.24 -41.51 26.39
CA GLY A 119 -26.08 -40.38 26.81
C GLY A 119 -25.23 -39.13 27.07
N PRO A 120 -25.84 -37.92 27.03
CA PRO A 120 -25.16 -36.70 27.45
C PRO A 120 -24.66 -36.79 28.89
N GLU A 121 -23.36 -36.62 29.08
CA GLU A 121 -22.71 -36.53 30.39
C GLU A 121 -22.40 -35.06 30.70
N ARG A 122 -22.69 -34.61 31.92
CA ARG A 122 -22.40 -33.23 32.33
C ARG A 122 -20.91 -33.09 32.64
N ILE A 123 -20.24 -32.10 32.03
CA ILE A 123 -18.79 -31.87 32.21
C ILE A 123 -18.52 -31.16 33.54
N GLU A 124 -19.27 -30.08 33.81
CA GLU A 124 -19.22 -29.30 35.07
C GLU A 124 -20.63 -28.82 35.45
N GLU A 125 -20.79 -28.37 36.69
CA GLU A 125 -22.00 -27.69 37.13
C GLU A 125 -22.25 -26.42 36.30
N GLY A 126 -23.53 -26.14 36.03
CA GLY A 126 -23.93 -24.96 35.29
C GLY A 126 -23.59 -23.67 36.04
N SER A 127 -23.33 -22.60 35.31
CA SER A 127 -22.97 -21.30 35.88
C SER A 127 -23.73 -20.16 35.22
N THR A 128 -23.93 -19.08 35.95
CA THR A 128 -24.45 -17.81 35.40
C THR A 128 -23.41 -17.05 34.59
N LYS A 129 -22.12 -17.38 34.77
CA LYS A 129 -21.04 -16.89 33.92
C LYS A 129 -20.92 -17.77 32.68
N GLN A 130 -20.63 -17.16 31.54
CA GLN A 130 -20.55 -17.88 30.26
C GLN A 130 -19.51 -19.00 30.33
N ILE A 131 -19.96 -20.19 29.92
CA ILE A 131 -19.13 -21.37 29.74
C ILE A 131 -19.07 -21.69 28.25
N MET A 132 -17.89 -21.98 27.73
CA MET A 132 -17.68 -22.45 26.36
C MET A 132 -16.63 -23.57 26.35
N VAL A 133 -16.57 -24.36 25.27
CA VAL A 133 -15.67 -25.51 25.12
C VAL A 133 -15.03 -25.58 23.73
N GLN A 134 -13.80 -26.08 23.63
CA GLN A 134 -13.12 -26.22 22.35
C GLN A 134 -12.13 -27.39 22.34
N TYR A 135 -12.19 -28.24 21.33
CA TYR A 135 -11.21 -29.30 21.15
C TYR A 135 -9.87 -28.76 20.64
N VAL A 136 -8.80 -29.35 21.18
CA VAL A 136 -7.40 -29.13 20.80
C VAL A 136 -6.95 -30.31 19.95
N TYR A 137 -6.58 -30.05 18.69
CA TYR A 137 -6.27 -31.07 17.69
C TYR A 137 -4.82 -31.55 17.84
N GLY A 138 -4.62 -32.83 18.16
CA GLY A 138 -3.30 -33.47 18.22
C GLY A 138 -2.93 -34.22 16.93
N LYS A 139 -1.64 -34.56 16.77
CA LYS A 139 -1.13 -35.41 15.66
C LYS A 139 -0.76 -36.84 16.10
N SER A 140 -1.03 -37.23 17.34
CA SER A 140 -0.45 -38.45 17.90
C SER A 140 -1.30 -39.70 17.65
N ILE A 141 -0.85 -40.53 16.71
CA ILE A 141 -1.09 -41.99 16.69
C ILE A 141 0.23 -42.74 17.02
N LYS A 142 1.34 -42.00 17.22
CA LYS A 142 2.71 -42.56 17.10
C LYS A 142 3.20 -43.33 18.32
N TYR A 143 2.73 -43.02 19.53
CA TYR A 143 3.36 -43.52 20.77
C TYR A 143 2.53 -44.57 21.53
N SER A 144 1.25 -44.79 21.16
CA SER A 144 0.39 -45.79 21.80
C SER A 144 -0.69 -46.27 20.82
N PRO A 145 -0.40 -47.29 19.98
CA PRO A 145 -1.41 -47.92 19.15
C PRO A 145 -2.59 -48.39 20.02
N GLY A 146 -3.82 -47.97 19.69
CA GLY A 146 -5.03 -48.35 20.43
C GLY A 146 -5.47 -47.41 21.56
N ILE A 147 -4.75 -46.30 21.84
CA ILE A 147 -5.21 -45.28 22.80
C ILE A 147 -5.19 -43.91 22.12
N ARG A 148 -6.30 -43.18 22.20
CA ARG A 148 -6.38 -41.76 21.84
C ARG A 148 -6.68 -40.95 23.08
N ASN A 149 -5.94 -39.89 23.30
CA ASN A 149 -6.17 -39.01 24.44
C ASN A 149 -6.48 -37.61 23.94
N ASP A 150 -7.72 -37.43 23.52
CA ASP A 150 -8.17 -36.14 23.00
C ASP A 150 -8.29 -35.15 24.15
N ARG A 151 -8.06 -33.87 23.83
CA ARG A 151 -8.06 -32.78 24.80
C ARG A 151 -9.04 -31.72 24.36
N PHE A 152 -9.79 -31.18 25.30
CA PHE A 152 -10.57 -29.97 25.06
C PHE A 152 -10.36 -28.99 26.20
N ILE A 153 -10.45 -27.71 25.88
CA ILE A 153 -10.39 -26.62 26.85
C ILE A 153 -11.80 -26.16 27.17
N LEU A 154 -12.06 -25.92 28.45
CA LEU A 154 -13.31 -25.35 28.96
C LEU A 154 -13.00 -23.97 29.53
N PHE A 155 -13.75 -23.00 29.06
CA PHE A 155 -13.68 -21.61 29.46
C PHE A 155 -14.81 -21.32 30.44
N LYS A 156 -14.51 -20.68 31.55
CA LYS A 156 -15.50 -20.16 32.48
C LYS A 156 -15.15 -18.73 32.83
N HIS A 157 -15.90 -17.78 32.26
CA HIS A 157 -15.62 -16.35 32.35
C HIS A 157 -15.39 -15.90 33.80
N LEU A 158 -14.37 -15.04 34.04
CA LEU A 158 -13.98 -14.52 35.37
C LEU A 158 -13.64 -15.59 36.42
N GLU A 159 -13.36 -16.83 36.01
CA GLU A 159 -13.04 -17.91 36.95
C GLU A 159 -11.82 -18.73 36.55
N CYS A 160 -11.89 -19.44 35.41
CA CYS A 160 -10.82 -20.33 34.97
C CYS A 160 -10.94 -20.81 33.53
N ILE A 161 -9.78 -21.20 33.00
CA ILE A 161 -9.70 -22.06 31.81
C ILE A 161 -9.06 -23.38 32.26
N LYS A 162 -9.74 -24.49 31.97
CA LYS A 162 -9.33 -25.85 32.32
C LYS A 162 -9.11 -26.67 31.06
N ILE A 163 -8.16 -27.59 31.09
CA ILE A 163 -7.97 -28.60 30.05
C ILE A 163 -8.45 -29.96 30.56
N TYR A 164 -9.38 -30.54 29.81
CA TYR A 164 -9.92 -31.87 30.04
C TYR A 164 -9.28 -32.87 29.09
N ARG A 165 -9.24 -34.12 29.53
CA ARG A 165 -8.71 -35.25 28.78
C ARG A 165 -9.81 -36.30 28.63
N THR A 166 -10.06 -36.71 27.40
CA THR A 166 -11.05 -37.72 27.04
C THR A 166 -10.33 -38.91 26.42
N PRO A 167 -9.94 -39.91 27.24
CA PRO A 167 -9.28 -41.10 26.72
C PRO A 167 -10.29 -41.96 25.96
N MET A 168 -9.89 -42.42 24.78
CA MET A 168 -10.56 -43.45 24.02
C MET A 168 -9.63 -44.66 23.88
N PHE A 169 -10.21 -45.84 24.02
CA PHE A 169 -9.49 -47.11 23.97
C PHE A 169 -10.02 -47.94 22.82
N LEU A 170 -9.14 -48.63 22.10
CA LEU A 170 -9.52 -49.62 21.10
C LEU A 170 -9.72 -50.95 21.81
N ASN A 171 -10.97 -51.40 21.86
CA ASN A 171 -11.36 -52.65 22.52
C ASN A 171 -11.46 -53.75 21.47
N GLU A 172 -10.87 -54.91 21.75
CA GLU A 172 -11.15 -56.15 21.03
C GLU A 172 -12.52 -56.67 21.50
N CYS A 173 -13.45 -56.82 20.57
CA CYS A 173 -14.78 -57.37 20.81
C CYS A 173 -14.76 -58.90 20.71
N ASP A 174 -15.73 -59.57 21.33
CA ASP A 174 -15.85 -61.03 21.33
C ASP A 174 -15.96 -61.65 19.91
N ASP A 175 -16.36 -60.85 18.91
CA ASP A 175 -16.44 -61.21 17.50
C ASP A 175 -15.10 -61.06 16.74
N GLY A 176 -14.02 -60.68 17.42
CA GLY A 176 -12.70 -60.42 16.85
C GLY A 176 -12.58 -59.07 16.14
N SER A 177 -13.60 -58.21 16.21
CA SER A 177 -13.53 -56.83 15.68
C SER A 177 -12.93 -55.86 16.69
N GLU A 178 -12.22 -54.84 16.21
CA GLU A 178 -11.69 -53.77 17.04
C GLU A 178 -12.65 -52.57 17.01
N LYS A 179 -13.16 -52.15 18.18
CA LYS A 179 -14.09 -51.02 18.30
C LYS A 179 -13.58 -49.99 19.31
N TRP A 180 -13.70 -48.71 18.97
CA TRP A 180 -13.36 -47.64 19.89
C TRP A 180 -14.41 -47.56 21.01
N GLY A 181 -13.93 -47.51 22.26
CA GLY A 181 -14.71 -47.27 23.45
C GLY A 181 -14.36 -45.93 24.11
N PHE A 182 -15.34 -45.33 24.76
CA PHE A 182 -15.21 -44.12 25.57
C PHE A 182 -15.57 -44.44 27.03
N ASP A 183 -14.68 -44.13 27.96
CA ASP A 183 -14.79 -44.47 29.40
C ASP A 183 -14.98 -43.22 30.28
N GLY A 184 -15.62 -42.18 29.74
CA GLY A 184 -15.88 -40.93 30.45
C GLY A 184 -14.71 -39.94 30.45
N ILE A 185 -14.92 -38.83 31.13
CA ILE A 185 -13.93 -37.74 31.25
C ILE A 185 -13.02 -38.01 32.44
N TYR A 186 -11.71 -37.73 32.31
CA TYR A 186 -10.84 -37.79 33.48
C TYR A 186 -11.32 -36.82 34.57
N PRO A 187 -11.50 -37.28 35.82
CA PRO A 187 -12.21 -36.52 36.86
C PRO A 187 -11.44 -35.28 37.35
N ASN A 188 -10.13 -35.22 37.15
CA ASN A 188 -9.26 -34.14 37.62
C ASN A 188 -8.69 -33.34 36.43
N PRO A 189 -9.41 -32.33 35.92
CA PRO A 189 -8.89 -31.45 34.87
C PRO A 189 -7.78 -30.54 35.39
N GLU A 190 -6.85 -30.20 34.51
CA GLU A 190 -5.76 -29.27 34.82
C GLU A 190 -6.24 -27.83 34.59
N LYS A 191 -6.07 -26.95 35.59
CA LYS A 191 -6.38 -25.52 35.44
C LYS A 191 -5.16 -24.81 34.85
N ILE A 192 -5.30 -24.33 33.61
CA ILE A 192 -4.22 -23.67 32.86
C ILE A 192 -4.25 -22.14 32.97
N VAL A 193 -5.43 -21.56 33.25
CA VAL A 193 -5.60 -20.15 33.56
C VAL A 193 -6.47 -20.01 34.80
N ASN A 194 -6.05 -19.15 35.72
CA ASN A 194 -6.84 -18.73 36.88
C ASN A 194 -7.91 -17.74 36.43
N VAL A 195 -7.89 -16.49 36.86
CA VAL A 195 -8.95 -15.54 36.46
C VAL A 195 -8.60 -14.85 35.15
N PHE A 196 -9.56 -14.76 34.23
CA PHE A 196 -9.47 -14.00 32.98
C PHE A 196 -10.74 -13.17 32.75
N SER A 197 -10.61 -12.02 32.11
CA SER A 197 -11.74 -11.12 31.76
C SER A 197 -12.15 -11.17 30.30
N TRP A 198 -11.30 -11.73 29.44
CA TRP A 198 -11.56 -11.88 28.02
C TRP A 198 -10.70 -13.03 27.48
N SER A 199 -11.20 -13.80 26.52
CA SER A 199 -10.41 -14.80 25.81
C SER A 199 -10.90 -15.04 24.38
N GLN A 200 -9.98 -15.43 23.50
CA GLN A 200 -10.27 -15.88 22.13
C GLN A 200 -9.44 -17.12 21.79
N TRP A 201 -10.05 -18.06 21.06
CA TRP A 201 -9.36 -19.21 20.49
C TRP A 201 -9.08 -19.04 18.99
N ASP A 202 -7.82 -19.25 18.61
CA ASP A 202 -7.40 -19.36 17.20
C ASP A 202 -7.31 -20.84 16.82
N CYS A 203 -8.32 -21.33 16.09
CA CYS A 203 -8.37 -22.73 15.65
C CYS A 203 -7.22 -23.12 14.72
N LEU A 204 -6.76 -22.19 13.88
CA LEU A 204 -5.78 -22.49 12.83
C LEU A 204 -4.40 -22.76 13.46
N ASN A 205 -3.95 -21.83 14.31
CA ASN A 205 -2.65 -21.91 14.96
C ASN A 205 -2.71 -22.64 16.33
N GLN A 206 -3.90 -22.99 16.82
CA GLN A 206 -4.15 -23.56 18.15
C GLN A 206 -3.53 -22.73 19.27
N VAL A 207 -3.91 -21.46 19.30
CA VAL A 207 -3.46 -20.48 20.28
C VAL A 207 -4.65 -19.99 21.08
N LEU A 208 -4.50 -19.99 22.41
CA LEU A 208 -5.41 -19.35 23.33
C LEU A 208 -4.87 -17.96 23.68
N PHE A 209 -5.62 -16.92 23.35
CA PHE A 209 -5.36 -15.57 23.82
C PHE A 209 -6.29 -15.24 25.00
N TYR A 210 -5.77 -14.59 26.03
CA TYR A 210 -6.59 -14.18 27.18
C TYR A 210 -6.03 -12.95 27.89
N ILE A 211 -6.94 -12.17 28.49
CA ILE A 211 -6.61 -11.02 29.33
C ILE A 211 -6.76 -11.41 30.80
N HIS A 212 -5.72 -11.14 31.57
CA HIS A 212 -5.69 -11.30 33.02
C HIS A 212 -5.14 -10.03 33.67
N TYR A 213 -5.40 -9.86 34.97
CA TYR A 213 -4.96 -8.69 35.71
C TYR A 213 -3.81 -9.06 36.64
N ARG A 214 -2.76 -8.23 36.64
CA ARG A 214 -1.60 -8.42 37.51
C ARG A 214 -1.32 -7.14 38.30
N ALA A 215 -0.80 -7.30 39.52
CA ALA A 215 -0.26 -6.16 40.26
C ALA A 215 0.94 -5.57 39.48
N PRO A 216 1.10 -4.23 39.46
CA PRO A 216 2.26 -3.59 38.84
C PRO A 216 3.56 -4.19 39.39
N ALA A 217 4.49 -4.59 38.52
CA ALA A 217 5.81 -4.99 38.96
C ALA A 217 6.60 -3.75 39.41
N PRO A 218 7.35 -3.78 40.53
CA PRO A 218 8.20 -2.67 40.92
C PRO A 218 9.28 -2.46 39.85
N SER A 219 9.26 -1.28 39.23
CA SER A 219 10.30 -0.82 38.32
C SER A 219 11.62 -0.62 39.09
N PHE A 220 12.72 -1.20 38.61
CA PHE A 220 14.09 -0.97 39.13
C PHE A 220 14.72 0.33 38.58
N ALA A 221 14.01 1.12 37.79
CA ALA A 221 14.51 2.43 37.37
C ALA A 221 14.35 3.43 38.52
N GLU A 222 15.48 3.87 39.06
CA GLU A 222 15.59 4.93 40.04
C GLU A 222 15.03 6.25 39.47
N GLU A 223 14.32 6.99 40.34
CA GLU A 223 13.90 8.39 40.19
C GLU A 223 12.83 8.70 39.12
N GLU A 224 11.55 8.43 39.43
CA GLU A 224 10.44 9.30 38.98
C GLU A 224 9.20 9.11 39.89
N ASP A 225 8.50 10.21 40.15
CA ASP A 225 7.47 10.38 41.20
C ASP A 225 6.42 9.25 41.28
N VAL A 226 6.29 8.69 42.47
CA VAL A 226 5.34 7.64 42.83
C VAL A 226 3.90 8.17 42.76
N LYS A 227 3.25 8.01 41.61
CA LYS A 227 1.79 7.87 41.58
C LYS A 227 1.45 6.52 42.25
N THR A 228 0.58 6.57 43.25
CA THR A 228 0.19 5.45 44.13
C THR A 228 -0.03 4.13 43.36
N PRO A 229 0.72 3.05 43.65
CA PRO A 229 0.63 1.79 42.93
C PRO A 229 -0.48 0.92 43.54
N THR A 230 -1.73 1.17 43.15
CA THR A 230 -2.88 0.38 43.65
C THR A 230 -3.76 -0.22 42.55
N GLU A 231 -3.56 0.14 41.28
CA GLU A 231 -4.40 -0.34 40.18
C GLU A 231 -3.76 -1.55 39.47
N LEU A 232 -4.54 -2.61 39.30
CA LEU A 232 -4.14 -3.82 38.56
C LEU A 232 -3.99 -3.48 37.07
N THR A 233 -2.89 -3.93 36.44
CA THR A 233 -2.67 -3.74 35.01
C THR A 233 -3.25 -4.91 34.20
N PRO A 234 -4.04 -4.65 33.15
CA PRO A 234 -4.48 -5.71 32.24
C PRO A 234 -3.32 -6.19 31.37
N MET A 235 -3.17 -7.51 31.29
CA MET A 235 -2.10 -8.19 30.56
C MET A 235 -2.71 -9.15 29.54
N LEU A 236 -2.37 -9.00 28.26
CA LEU A 236 -2.68 -9.95 27.21
C LEU A 236 -1.61 -11.03 27.15
N SER A 237 -2.03 -12.29 27.30
CA SER A 237 -1.17 -13.47 27.17
C SER A 237 -1.62 -14.38 26.03
N ALA A 238 -0.67 -15.07 25.41
CA ALA A 238 -0.94 -16.12 24.42
C ALA A 238 -0.33 -17.45 24.86
N LEU A 239 -1.16 -18.49 24.89
CA LEU A 239 -0.79 -19.86 25.23
C LEU A 239 -0.83 -20.72 23.96
N GLN A 240 0.34 -21.18 23.51
CA GLN A 240 0.49 -22.03 22.33
C GLN A 240 0.28 -23.50 22.72
N PHE A 241 -0.64 -24.17 22.05
CA PHE A 241 -0.84 -25.61 22.19
C PHE A 241 -0.02 -26.36 21.14
N HIS A 242 0.54 -27.50 21.56
CA HIS A 242 1.34 -28.36 20.71
C HIS A 242 0.71 -29.76 20.63
N ALA A 243 0.97 -30.45 19.52
CA ALA A 243 0.45 -31.80 19.30
C ALA A 243 1.00 -32.80 20.33
N ASP A 244 2.33 -32.85 20.47
CA ASP A 244 3.04 -33.86 21.27
C ASP A 244 3.85 -33.25 22.43
N LEU A 245 3.84 -31.92 22.57
CA LEU A 245 4.60 -31.18 23.58
C LEU A 245 3.65 -30.48 24.57
N PRO A 246 4.12 -30.14 25.79
CA PRO A 246 3.38 -29.29 26.71
C PRO A 246 3.05 -27.93 26.08
N HIS A 247 1.95 -27.32 26.52
CA HIS A 247 1.63 -25.95 26.14
C HIS A 247 2.64 -24.96 26.73
N GLU A 248 2.81 -23.80 26.10
CA GLU A 248 3.75 -22.77 26.54
C GLU A 248 3.16 -21.36 26.38
N THR A 249 3.52 -20.43 27.28
CA THR A 249 3.14 -19.03 27.17
C THR A 249 4.15 -18.29 26.30
N VAL A 250 3.76 -17.90 25.09
CA VAL A 250 4.66 -17.35 24.05
C VAL A 250 4.66 -15.82 23.98
N LEU A 251 3.61 -15.19 24.50
CA LEU A 251 3.41 -13.75 24.50
C LEU A 251 2.87 -13.32 25.87
N ASN A 252 3.40 -12.24 26.41
CA ASN A 252 2.78 -11.51 27.52
C ASN A 252 3.05 -10.00 27.38
N ILE A 253 2.00 -9.20 27.19
CA ILE A 253 2.10 -7.75 26.97
C ILE A 253 1.08 -6.98 27.83
N PRO A 254 1.45 -5.83 28.41
CA PRO A 254 0.47 -4.96 29.04
C PRO A 254 -0.43 -4.31 27.98
N LEU A 255 -1.71 -4.14 28.30
CA LEU A 255 -2.65 -3.40 27.47
C LEU A 255 -2.99 -2.06 28.10
N SER A 256 -3.18 -1.05 27.27
CA SER A 256 -3.80 0.22 27.66
C SER A 256 -5.26 0.19 27.21
N LEU A 257 -6.13 -0.34 28.08
CA LEU A 257 -7.57 -0.32 27.85
C LEU A 257 -8.17 0.96 28.48
N PRO A 258 -9.27 1.51 27.94
CA PRO A 258 -10.00 2.59 28.58
C PRO A 258 -10.30 2.23 30.05
N HIS A 259 -10.22 3.21 30.96
CA HIS A 259 -10.44 2.99 32.39
C HIS A 259 -11.84 2.43 32.63
N MET A 260 -11.95 1.12 32.75
CA MET A 260 -13.19 0.45 33.12
C MET A 260 -13.53 0.85 34.56
N PRO A 261 -14.67 1.50 34.82
CA PRO A 261 -15.09 1.81 36.18
C PRO A 261 -15.14 0.49 36.98
N GLY A 262 -14.29 0.38 38.01
CA GLY A 262 -14.16 -0.85 38.79
C GLY A 262 -12.95 -1.72 38.44
N ALA A 263 -11.77 -1.13 38.17
CA ALA A 263 -10.47 -1.80 38.14
C ALA A 263 -10.04 -2.46 39.49
N HIS A 264 -11.01 -2.82 40.34
CA HIS A 264 -10.88 -3.79 41.41
C HIS A 264 -11.36 -5.14 40.86
N GLY A 265 -10.45 -6.12 40.80
CA GLY A 265 -10.66 -7.40 40.13
C GLY A 265 -12.09 -7.99 40.27
N ALA A 266 -12.60 -8.49 39.14
CA ALA A 266 -13.84 -9.27 39.04
C ALA A 266 -15.17 -8.61 39.45
N ALA A 267 -15.20 -7.35 39.91
CA ALA A 267 -16.39 -6.74 40.51
C ALA A 267 -17.25 -5.83 39.59
N SER A 268 -16.87 -5.67 38.31
CA SER A 268 -17.59 -4.80 37.35
C SER A 268 -17.94 -5.54 36.05
N ALA A 269 -18.37 -6.78 36.17
CA ALA A 269 -18.88 -7.54 35.02
C ALA A 269 -20.33 -7.12 34.76
N CYS A 270 -20.66 -6.67 33.54
CA CYS A 270 -22.05 -6.31 33.21
C CYS A 270 -22.96 -7.55 33.15
N GLY A 271 -22.39 -8.76 33.12
CA GLY A 271 -23.11 -10.04 33.13
C GLY A 271 -23.85 -10.35 31.83
N SER A 272 -23.82 -9.45 30.85
CA SER A 272 -24.44 -9.61 29.55
C SER A 272 -23.42 -10.19 28.56
N TYR A 273 -23.77 -11.30 27.93
CA TYR A 273 -22.88 -12.06 27.05
C TYR A 273 -23.45 -12.15 25.63
N GLU A 274 -22.60 -11.92 24.65
CA GLU A 274 -22.85 -12.33 23.26
C GLU A 274 -22.33 -13.77 23.07
N ASP A 275 -23.12 -14.60 22.39
CA ASP A 275 -22.80 -16.01 22.17
C ASP A 275 -22.01 -16.14 20.86
N ASP A 276 -20.68 -15.96 20.92
CA ASP A 276 -19.78 -15.92 19.76
C ASP A 276 -19.04 -17.26 19.54
N PRO A 277 -19.56 -18.17 18.70
CA PRO A 277 -18.92 -19.45 18.45
C PRO A 277 -17.76 -19.38 17.44
N VAL A 278 -17.72 -18.36 16.57
CA VAL A 278 -16.74 -18.23 15.48
C VAL A 278 -16.33 -16.77 15.26
N PRO A 279 -15.05 -16.40 15.49
CA PRO A 279 -14.09 -17.15 16.29
C PRO A 279 -14.65 -17.34 17.70
N LEU A 280 -14.27 -18.42 18.37
CA LEU A 280 -14.74 -18.65 19.72
C LEU A 280 -14.18 -17.57 20.66
N ARG A 281 -15.08 -16.77 21.24
CA ARG A 281 -14.75 -15.72 22.21
C ARG A 281 -15.58 -15.86 23.48
N VAL A 282 -14.96 -15.54 24.61
CA VAL A 282 -15.61 -15.52 25.93
C VAL A 282 -15.31 -14.19 26.58
N HIS A 283 -16.34 -13.35 26.66
CA HIS A 283 -16.27 -11.97 27.14
C HIS A 283 -17.67 -11.48 27.48
N ASP A 284 -17.78 -10.45 28.33
CA ASP A 284 -19.03 -9.73 28.54
C ASP A 284 -19.08 -8.45 27.69
N CYS A 285 -20.21 -7.75 27.74
CA CYS A 285 -20.47 -6.51 26.99
C CYS A 285 -19.52 -5.35 27.30
N SER A 286 -18.61 -5.52 28.26
CA SER A 286 -17.71 -4.47 28.75
C SER A 286 -16.46 -4.31 27.86
N LEU A 287 -16.07 -5.35 27.11
CA LEU A 287 -14.86 -5.32 26.28
C LEU A 287 -15.03 -6.18 25.01
N ASP A 288 -15.35 -5.53 23.89
CA ASP A 288 -15.31 -6.17 22.58
C ASP A 288 -13.92 -5.99 21.93
N LEU A 289 -13.18 -7.10 21.92
CA LEU A 289 -11.80 -7.17 21.43
C LEU A 289 -11.62 -8.37 20.51
N TYR A 290 -10.85 -8.18 19.45
CA TYR A 290 -10.47 -9.18 18.46
C TYR A 290 -8.95 -9.26 18.36
N ILE A 291 -8.45 -10.50 18.31
CA ILE A 291 -7.05 -10.75 17.98
C ILE A 291 -6.96 -11.40 16.61
N ILE A 292 -6.10 -10.83 15.79
CA ILE A 292 -5.85 -11.31 14.44
C ILE A 292 -4.37 -11.65 14.34
N CYS A 293 -4.10 -12.90 13.98
CA CYS A 293 -2.76 -13.45 13.86
C CYS A 293 -2.64 -14.27 12.57
N ASP A 294 -1.46 -14.28 11.95
CA ASP A 294 -1.13 -15.20 10.87
C ASP A 294 0.25 -15.85 11.04
N GLN A 295 0.53 -16.84 10.20
CA GLN A 295 1.81 -17.56 10.20
C GLN A 295 3.00 -16.70 9.77
N ARG A 296 2.77 -15.49 9.25
CA ARG A 296 3.81 -14.54 8.84
C ARG A 296 4.29 -13.69 10.02
N GLY A 297 3.64 -13.81 11.19
CA GLY A 297 3.99 -13.09 12.41
C GLY A 297 3.33 -11.72 12.49
N LEU A 298 2.25 -11.49 11.73
CA LEU A 298 1.39 -10.34 11.95
C LEU A 298 0.54 -10.59 13.19
N LEU A 299 0.49 -9.63 14.11
CA LEU A 299 -0.38 -9.69 15.28
C LEU A 299 -1.04 -8.33 15.51
N CYS A 300 -2.35 -8.30 15.33
CA CYS A 300 -3.18 -7.12 15.52
C CYS A 300 -4.13 -7.33 16.71
N VAL A 301 -4.15 -6.38 17.66
CA VAL A 301 -5.15 -6.33 18.72
C VAL A 301 -6.12 -5.20 18.39
N CYS A 302 -7.36 -5.57 18.06
CA CYS A 302 -8.38 -4.66 17.60
C CYS A 302 -9.46 -4.53 18.67
N HIS A 303 -9.79 -3.31 19.09
CA HIS A 303 -10.91 -3.08 20.01
C HIS A 303 -11.67 -1.83 19.57
N HIS A 304 -12.97 -1.81 19.83
CA HIS A 304 -13.81 -0.65 19.57
C HIS A 304 -14.56 -0.23 20.83
N TYR A 305 -14.95 1.04 20.89
CA TYR A 305 -15.63 1.63 22.02
C TYR A 305 -16.42 2.88 21.59
N LEU A 306 -17.43 3.20 22.38
CA LEU A 306 -18.25 4.40 22.22
C LEU A 306 -17.93 5.37 23.35
N TYR A 307 -17.82 6.66 23.04
CA TYR A 307 -17.69 7.69 24.05
C TYR A 307 -18.33 9.01 23.59
N LYS A 308 -18.71 9.84 24.55
CA LYS A 308 -19.16 11.21 24.29
C LYS A 308 -18.05 12.18 24.71
N PRO A 309 -17.66 13.16 23.89
CA PRO A 309 -16.78 14.23 24.34
C PRO A 309 -17.40 14.93 25.56
N LEU A 310 -16.58 15.21 26.58
CA LEU A 310 -17.04 16.04 27.70
C LEU A 310 -17.22 17.47 27.16
N ASP A 311 -18.43 18.00 27.21
CA ASP A 311 -18.63 19.43 27.02
C ASP A 311 -17.94 20.17 28.17
N ASP A 312 -17.18 21.22 27.87
CA ASP A 312 -16.45 22.07 28.86
C ASP A 312 -17.38 22.72 29.92
N SER A 313 -18.70 22.54 29.81
CA SER A 313 -19.65 22.89 30.87
C SER A 313 -19.66 21.80 31.94
N THR A 314 -19.14 22.13 33.12
CA THR A 314 -19.18 21.34 34.36
C THR A 314 -20.60 20.94 34.78
N SER A 315 -21.18 19.92 34.16
CA SER A 315 -22.41 19.27 34.64
C SER A 315 -22.73 17.97 33.89
N SER A 316 -22.91 16.90 34.67
CA SER A 316 -23.63 15.64 34.40
C SER A 316 -22.77 14.36 34.31
N LEU A 317 -22.41 13.85 35.50
CA LEU A 317 -21.99 12.46 35.71
C LEU A 317 -23.18 11.49 35.88
N VAL A 318 -24.37 11.85 35.37
CA VAL A 318 -25.54 10.98 35.32
C VAL A 318 -26.24 11.29 33.99
N LEU A 319 -26.00 10.45 33.00
CA LEU A 319 -26.69 10.54 31.71
C LEU A 319 -28.04 9.83 31.86
N ASP A 320 -29.13 10.59 31.89
CA ASP A 320 -30.46 10.00 31.73
C ASP A 320 -30.63 9.51 30.28
N ASP A 321 -31.24 8.33 30.12
CA ASP A 321 -31.45 7.61 28.84
C ASP A 321 -32.24 8.42 27.78
N VAL A 322 -32.80 9.55 28.18
CA VAL A 322 -33.60 10.47 27.35
C VAL A 322 -32.70 11.48 26.61
N ASP A 323 -31.62 11.96 27.21
CA ASP A 323 -30.70 12.94 26.60
C ASP A 323 -29.69 12.30 25.62
N LEU A 324 -29.47 10.99 25.72
CA LEU A 324 -28.60 10.21 24.82
C LEU A 324 -29.19 10.00 23.42
N LYS A 325 -30.52 10.11 23.27
CA LYS A 325 -31.20 9.79 22.01
C LYS A 325 -31.04 10.89 20.94
N ASP A 326 -30.85 12.14 21.36
CA ASP A 326 -30.76 13.30 20.47
C ASP A 326 -29.33 13.83 20.27
N SER A 327 -28.34 13.33 21.04
CA SER A 327 -26.93 13.74 20.93
C SER A 327 -26.06 12.70 20.21
N GLY A 328 -25.19 13.13 19.29
CA GLY A 328 -24.20 12.27 18.64
C GLY A 328 -23.15 11.73 19.62
N VAL A 329 -22.65 10.51 19.35
CA VAL A 329 -21.53 9.88 20.07
C VAL A 329 -20.38 9.62 19.11
N ASN A 330 -19.17 9.52 19.65
CA ASN A 330 -18.01 9.13 18.88
C ASN A 330 -17.90 7.61 18.86
N PHE A 331 -17.89 7.04 17.66
CA PHE A 331 -17.54 5.64 17.44
C PHE A 331 -16.02 5.57 17.22
N ALA A 332 -15.30 4.85 18.07
CA ALA A 332 -13.86 4.73 17.97
C ALA A 332 -13.39 3.28 17.99
N TYR A 333 -12.27 3.03 17.32
CA TYR A 333 -11.58 1.76 17.37
C TYR A 333 -10.08 1.94 17.25
N SER A 334 -9.34 1.10 17.95
CA SER A 334 -7.89 1.10 17.90
C SER A 334 -7.37 -0.24 17.41
N VAL A 335 -6.34 -0.18 16.59
CA VAL A 335 -5.62 -1.34 16.06
C VAL A 335 -4.18 -1.25 16.55
N THR A 336 -3.84 -2.10 17.52
CA THR A 336 -2.46 -2.28 17.99
C THR A 336 -1.74 -3.20 17.03
N LEU A 337 -0.77 -2.67 16.29
CA LEU A 337 0.09 -3.39 15.37
C LEU A 337 1.35 -3.81 16.10
N LEU A 338 1.33 -4.98 16.75
CA LEU A 338 2.45 -5.39 17.59
C LEU A 338 3.74 -5.54 16.79
N HIS A 339 3.66 -6.08 15.58
CA HIS A 339 4.79 -6.24 14.66
C HIS A 339 5.39 -4.90 14.19
N HIS A 340 4.69 -3.78 14.37
CA HIS A 340 5.20 -2.44 14.08
C HIS A 340 5.46 -1.59 15.33
N GLY A 341 5.17 -2.12 16.52
CA GLY A 341 5.35 -1.37 17.76
C GLY A 341 4.53 -0.07 17.82
N CYS A 342 3.35 -0.03 17.20
CA CYS A 342 2.48 1.15 17.23
C CYS A 342 0.99 0.80 17.38
N VAL A 343 0.18 1.79 17.75
CA VAL A 343 -1.28 1.73 17.79
C VAL A 343 -1.84 2.78 16.82
N VAL A 344 -2.79 2.37 16.00
CA VAL A 344 -3.56 3.25 15.11
C VAL A 344 -4.94 3.46 15.74
N HIS A 345 -5.23 4.67 16.18
CA HIS A 345 -6.53 5.06 16.75
C HIS A 345 -7.37 5.74 15.67
N ASN A 346 -8.62 5.31 15.56
CA ASN A 346 -9.56 5.81 14.57
C ASN A 346 -10.83 6.28 15.28
N VAL A 347 -11.32 7.45 14.90
CA VAL A 347 -12.53 8.06 15.48
C VAL A 347 -13.45 8.51 14.37
N VAL A 348 -14.71 8.13 14.47
CA VAL A 348 -15.81 8.60 13.64
C VAL A 348 -16.72 9.43 14.54
N PRO A 349 -16.68 10.77 14.43
CA PRO A 349 -17.44 11.64 15.31
C PRO A 349 -18.92 11.70 14.93
N ASP A 350 -19.74 12.15 15.88
CA ASP A 350 -21.14 12.55 15.68
C ASP A 350 -22.06 11.48 15.08
N ILE A 351 -21.88 10.21 15.48
CA ILE A 351 -22.78 9.11 15.08
C ILE A 351 -24.01 9.08 15.99
N PRO A 352 -25.25 8.96 15.46
CA PRO A 352 -26.44 8.81 16.29
C PRO A 352 -26.36 7.57 17.20
N TRP A 353 -26.74 7.70 18.48
CA TRP A 353 -26.69 6.59 19.44
C TRP A 353 -27.43 5.33 18.97
N SER A 354 -28.58 5.51 18.31
CA SER A 354 -29.38 4.42 17.75
C SER A 354 -28.61 3.57 16.73
N LEU A 355 -27.74 4.20 15.94
CA LEU A 355 -26.86 3.55 14.98
C LEU A 355 -25.61 3.00 15.67
N ALA A 356 -24.95 3.80 16.52
CA ALA A 356 -23.71 3.46 17.18
C ALA A 356 -23.79 2.14 17.96
N LYS A 357 -24.88 1.93 18.70
CA LYS A 357 -25.08 0.70 19.51
C LYS A 357 -25.23 -0.58 18.69
N SER A 358 -25.64 -0.47 17.42
CA SER A 358 -25.80 -1.61 16.50
C SER A 358 -24.56 -1.86 15.63
N LEU A 359 -23.57 -0.97 15.65
CA LEU A 359 -22.34 -1.19 14.91
C LEU A 359 -21.59 -2.38 15.51
N ARG A 360 -21.28 -3.35 14.66
CA ARG A 360 -20.43 -4.50 14.98
C ARG A 360 -19.31 -4.56 13.95
N PRO A 361 -18.15 -3.95 14.25
CA PRO A 361 -17.01 -3.95 13.34
C PRO A 361 -16.49 -5.37 13.18
N SER A 362 -16.21 -5.74 11.94
CA SER A 362 -15.50 -6.98 11.63
C SER A 362 -14.08 -6.64 11.18
N TYR A 363 -13.13 -7.47 11.62
CA TYR A 363 -11.72 -7.29 11.36
C TYR A 363 -11.19 -8.52 10.62
N MET A 364 -10.45 -8.32 9.54
CA MET A 364 -9.94 -9.40 8.72
C MET A 364 -8.60 -9.04 8.08
N LEU A 365 -7.65 -9.98 8.04
CA LEU A 365 -6.47 -9.84 7.18
C LEU A 365 -6.89 -9.91 5.72
N TYR A 366 -6.49 -8.90 4.95
CA TYR A 366 -6.75 -8.80 3.53
C TYR A 366 -5.44 -8.84 2.74
N ALA A 367 -5.38 -9.74 1.77
CA ALA A 367 -4.15 -10.15 1.09
C ALA A 367 -3.01 -10.39 2.10
N GLU A 368 -1.81 -9.92 1.79
CA GLU A 368 -0.65 -10.03 2.67
C GLU A 368 -0.37 -8.74 3.47
N HIS A 369 -1.00 -7.62 3.15
CA HIS A 369 -0.48 -6.31 3.58
C HIS A 369 -1.49 -5.43 4.30
N HIS A 370 -2.77 -5.83 4.39
CA HIS A 370 -3.80 -4.95 4.92
C HIS A 370 -4.65 -5.60 6.00
N LEU A 371 -5.14 -4.76 6.90
CA LEU A 371 -6.27 -5.07 7.76
C LEU A 371 -7.51 -4.42 7.17
N LEU A 372 -8.52 -5.22 6.86
CA LEU A 372 -9.83 -4.76 6.46
C LEU A 372 -10.69 -4.64 7.72
N VAL A 373 -11.11 -3.41 8.01
CA VAL A 373 -12.07 -3.08 9.06
C VAL A 373 -13.39 -2.73 8.39
N HIS A 374 -14.33 -3.65 8.42
CA HIS A 374 -15.66 -3.41 7.87
C HIS A 374 -16.58 -2.97 9.01
N ILE A 375 -17.01 -1.72 8.95
CA ILE A 375 -17.99 -1.17 9.89
C ILE A 375 -19.31 -1.11 9.14
N PRO A 376 -20.24 -2.03 9.44
CA PRO A 376 -21.50 -2.12 8.72
C PRO A 376 -22.22 -0.77 8.69
N MET A 377 -22.91 -0.48 7.58
CA MET A 377 -23.70 0.75 7.38
C MET A 377 -22.88 2.05 7.29
N LEU A 378 -21.56 2.03 7.54
CA LEU A 378 -20.70 3.22 7.46
C LEU A 378 -19.69 3.11 6.31
N PHE A 379 -18.67 2.27 6.46
CA PHE A 379 -17.59 2.17 5.48
C PHE A 379 -16.78 0.88 5.66
N THR A 380 -16.01 0.56 4.62
CA THR A 380 -14.89 -0.39 4.71
C THR A 380 -13.59 0.40 4.75
N HIS A 381 -12.76 0.12 5.76
CA HIS A 381 -11.47 0.78 5.95
C HIS A 381 -10.33 -0.21 5.77
N LEU A 382 -9.46 0.05 4.82
CA LEU A 382 -8.23 -0.70 4.61
C LEU A 382 -7.10 0.03 5.32
N ILE A 383 -6.45 -0.63 6.26
CA ILE A 383 -5.27 -0.10 6.96
C ILE A 383 -4.06 -0.88 6.47
N ASP A 384 -3.02 -0.18 6.00
CA ASP A 384 -1.75 -0.80 5.68
C ASP A 384 -1.07 -1.31 6.97
N ILE A 385 -0.81 -2.61 7.00
CA ILE A 385 -0.14 -3.33 8.09
C ILE A 385 1.05 -4.13 7.57
N SER A 386 1.54 -3.82 6.37
CA SER A 386 2.59 -4.55 5.66
C SER A 386 3.79 -4.85 6.55
N PRO A 387 4.33 -6.07 6.60
CA PRO A 387 5.54 -6.34 7.37
C PRO A 387 6.82 -5.81 6.71
N HIS A 388 6.73 -5.25 5.50
CA HIS A 388 7.90 -4.85 4.71
C HIS A 388 8.25 -3.35 4.81
N HIS A 389 7.31 -2.54 5.26
CA HIS A 389 7.49 -1.10 5.49
C HIS A 389 6.60 -0.63 6.63
N GLU A 390 6.88 0.57 7.13
CA GLU A 390 6.10 1.18 8.20
C GLU A 390 4.66 1.43 7.72
N PRO A 391 3.66 1.26 8.61
CA PRO A 391 2.27 1.51 8.28
C PRO A 391 2.07 3.01 8.12
N CYS A 392 1.71 3.45 6.91
CA CYS A 392 1.60 4.88 6.61
C CYS A 392 0.35 5.28 5.84
N CYS A 393 -0.40 4.32 5.30
CA CYS A 393 -1.52 4.60 4.42
C CYS A 393 -2.77 3.82 4.85
N HIS A 394 -3.91 4.37 4.47
CA HIS A 394 -5.21 3.76 4.64
C HIS A 394 -6.19 4.26 3.58
N ILE A 395 -7.26 3.50 3.37
CA ILE A 395 -8.31 3.82 2.40
C ILE A 395 -9.66 3.66 3.07
N VAL A 396 -10.48 4.70 3.04
CA VAL A 396 -11.87 4.65 3.50
C VAL A 396 -12.78 4.59 2.27
N MET A 397 -13.49 3.46 2.13
CA MET A 397 -14.47 3.23 1.07
C MET A 397 -15.87 3.33 1.69
N PRO A 398 -16.65 4.39 1.40
CA PRO A 398 -18.01 4.52 1.92
C PRO A 398 -18.90 3.39 1.41
N ILE A 399 -19.82 2.93 2.25
CA ILE A 399 -20.84 1.94 1.89
C ILE A 399 -22.19 2.63 1.80
N GLU A 400 -23.08 2.13 0.95
CA GLU A 400 -24.48 2.59 0.92
C GLU A 400 -25.17 2.36 2.27
N SER A 401 -25.99 3.33 2.68
CA SER A 401 -26.74 3.26 3.94
C SER A 401 -27.71 2.08 3.91
N SER A 402 -27.60 1.17 4.89
CA SER A 402 -28.54 0.08 5.14
C SER A 402 -29.20 0.27 6.51
N GLU A 403 -30.39 -0.29 6.73
CA GLU A 403 -31.09 -0.28 8.03
C GLU A 403 -30.46 -1.24 9.05
N SER A 404 -29.81 -2.31 8.58
CA SER A 404 -29.07 -3.25 9.41
C SER A 404 -27.78 -3.71 8.73
N GLY A 405 -26.80 -4.03 9.55
CA GLY A 405 -25.49 -4.52 9.13
C GLY A 405 -25.33 -6.03 9.33
N PRO A 406 -24.57 -6.74 8.48
CA PRO A 406 -24.27 -8.15 8.69
C PRO A 406 -23.37 -8.35 9.91
N SER A 407 -23.52 -9.49 10.61
CA SER A 407 -22.61 -9.91 11.67
C SER A 407 -21.57 -10.87 11.10
N LEU A 408 -20.49 -10.30 10.56
CA LEU A 408 -19.51 -11.06 9.79
C LEU A 408 -18.45 -11.73 10.68
N ALA A 409 -18.34 -13.05 10.55
CA ALA A 409 -17.31 -13.87 11.17
C ALA A 409 -16.41 -14.55 10.13
N PRO A 410 -15.09 -14.71 10.37
CA PRO A 410 -14.19 -15.44 9.48
C PRO A 410 -14.53 -16.93 9.40
N LEU A 411 -14.63 -17.47 8.18
CA LEU A 411 -15.02 -18.85 7.92
C LEU A 411 -13.86 -19.65 7.30
N LEU A 412 -13.34 -20.64 8.04
CA LEU A 412 -12.24 -21.48 7.56
C LEU A 412 -12.73 -22.50 6.52
N GLY A 413 -11.90 -22.79 5.51
CA GLY A 413 -12.17 -23.83 4.50
C GLY A 413 -13.06 -23.40 3.32
N PHE A 414 -13.47 -22.13 3.24
CA PHE A 414 -14.30 -21.58 2.15
C PHE A 414 -13.53 -20.68 1.16
N GLY A 415 -12.21 -20.58 1.31
CA GLY A 415 -11.34 -19.74 0.47
C GLY A 415 -10.72 -18.59 1.26
N THR A 416 -9.91 -17.78 0.58
CA THR A 416 -9.31 -16.57 1.15
C THR A 416 -10.38 -15.51 1.40
N HIS A 417 -10.31 -14.83 2.54
CA HIS A 417 -11.23 -13.73 2.90
C HIS A 417 -12.71 -14.12 2.94
N ALA A 418 -13.02 -15.40 3.19
CA ALA A 418 -14.38 -15.86 3.37
C ALA A 418 -14.90 -15.48 4.77
N THR A 419 -16.04 -14.80 4.81
CA THR A 419 -16.83 -14.53 6.00
C THR A 419 -18.19 -15.19 5.90
N VAL A 420 -18.83 -15.37 7.06
CA VAL A 420 -20.23 -15.75 7.16
C VAL A 420 -20.96 -14.69 7.96
N ASP A 421 -22.13 -14.27 7.49
CA ASP A 421 -23.05 -13.53 8.31
C ASP A 421 -23.74 -14.50 9.29
N LEU A 422 -23.46 -14.36 10.58
CA LEU A 422 -23.97 -15.27 11.62
C LEU A 422 -25.50 -15.24 11.73
N ASN A 423 -26.15 -14.16 11.27
CA ASN A 423 -27.61 -14.03 11.33
C ASN A 423 -28.32 -14.75 10.18
N THR A 424 -27.76 -14.68 8.97
CA THR A 424 -28.38 -15.20 7.74
C THR A 424 -27.75 -16.51 7.24
N LEU A 425 -26.54 -16.83 7.72
CA LEU A 425 -25.66 -17.87 7.21
C LEU A 425 -25.25 -17.68 5.75
N ASP A 426 -25.30 -16.43 5.27
CA ASP A 426 -24.76 -16.07 3.97
C ASP A 426 -23.24 -16.04 4.03
N VAL A 427 -22.60 -16.85 3.17
CA VAL A 427 -21.15 -16.83 2.99
C VAL A 427 -20.81 -15.75 1.97
N VAL A 428 -19.99 -14.82 2.40
CA VAL A 428 -19.53 -13.67 1.62
C VAL A 428 -18.01 -13.74 1.49
N THR A 429 -17.49 -13.51 0.30
CA THR A 429 -16.05 -13.31 0.12
C THR A 429 -15.79 -11.82 0.07
N MET A 430 -15.03 -11.32 1.06
CA MET A 430 -14.64 -9.91 1.11
C MET A 430 -13.55 -9.67 0.06
N ILE A 431 -13.88 -8.91 -0.99
CA ILE A 431 -12.97 -8.57 -2.08
C ILE A 431 -13.04 -7.06 -2.31
N VAL A 432 -11.88 -6.43 -2.40
CA VAL A 432 -11.75 -5.02 -2.77
C VAL A 432 -11.57 -4.97 -4.28
N ALA A 433 -12.64 -4.64 -5.01
CA ALA A 433 -12.59 -4.64 -6.46
C ALA A 433 -11.97 -3.35 -7.01
N ASP A 434 -11.24 -3.47 -8.12
CA ASP A 434 -10.65 -2.34 -8.85
C ASP A 434 -11.64 -1.22 -9.16
N LYS A 435 -12.89 -1.57 -9.49
CA LYS A 435 -13.98 -0.61 -9.75
C LYS A 435 -14.34 0.22 -8.52
N ASP A 436 -14.27 -0.36 -7.31
CA ASP A 436 -14.66 0.28 -6.06
C ASP A 436 -13.52 1.20 -5.59
N LEU A 437 -12.26 0.79 -5.81
CA LEU A 437 -11.09 1.66 -5.65
C LEU A 437 -11.12 2.84 -6.61
N ALA A 438 -11.43 2.59 -7.88
CA ALA A 438 -11.55 3.65 -8.89
C ALA A 438 -12.70 4.61 -8.57
N ALA A 439 -13.85 4.10 -8.11
CA ALA A 439 -14.96 4.93 -7.64
C ALA A 439 -14.53 5.78 -6.43
N THR A 440 -13.89 5.16 -5.43
CA THR A 440 -13.38 5.86 -4.24
C THR A 440 -12.39 6.98 -4.60
N PHE A 441 -11.47 6.73 -5.53
CA PHE A 441 -10.52 7.73 -6.03
C PHE A 441 -11.22 8.88 -6.76
N LYS A 442 -12.23 8.56 -7.60
CA LYS A 442 -12.98 9.52 -8.43
C LYS A 442 -14.06 10.28 -7.65
N CYS A 443 -14.43 9.84 -6.45
CA CYS A 443 -15.33 10.54 -5.55
C CYS A 443 -14.69 11.83 -5.00
N ASP A 444 -15.54 12.70 -4.42
CA ASP A 444 -15.14 13.90 -3.68
C ASP A 444 -14.55 13.51 -2.31
N THR A 445 -13.36 12.88 -2.38
CA THR A 445 -12.56 12.48 -1.22
C THR A 445 -11.31 13.35 -1.16
N VAL A 446 -10.78 13.55 0.04
CA VAL A 446 -9.53 14.28 0.25
C VAL A 446 -8.36 13.60 -0.47
N VAL A 447 -7.35 14.39 -0.87
CA VAL A 447 -6.18 13.90 -1.62
C VAL A 447 -5.48 12.75 -0.90
N GLU A 448 -5.52 12.71 0.42
CA GLU A 448 -4.96 11.66 1.27
C GLU A 448 -5.56 10.27 0.98
N ASN A 449 -6.88 10.18 0.74
CA ASN A 449 -7.54 8.93 0.36
C ASN A 449 -7.12 8.49 -1.05
N ARG A 450 -6.97 9.45 -1.99
CA ARG A 450 -6.46 9.19 -3.35
C ARG A 450 -5.03 8.67 -3.34
N LEU A 451 -4.18 9.20 -2.46
CA LEU A 451 -2.80 8.75 -2.25
C LEU A 451 -2.78 7.33 -1.70
N GLY A 452 -3.64 7.01 -0.73
CA GLY A 452 -3.81 5.64 -0.21
C GLY A 452 -4.21 4.65 -1.31
N VAL A 453 -5.15 5.01 -2.18
CA VAL A 453 -5.56 4.17 -3.33
C VAL A 453 -4.41 3.93 -4.31
N LEU A 454 -3.65 4.98 -4.67
CA LEU A 454 -2.49 4.82 -5.55
C LEU A 454 -1.40 3.95 -4.92
N HIS A 455 -1.13 4.15 -3.64
CA HIS A 455 -0.19 3.34 -2.90
C HIS A 455 -0.58 1.85 -2.95
N PHE A 456 -1.85 1.56 -2.67
CA PHE A 456 -2.41 0.21 -2.73
C PHE A 456 -2.25 -0.44 -4.12
N LEU A 457 -2.67 0.27 -5.17
CA LEU A 457 -2.60 -0.23 -6.55
C LEU A 457 -1.16 -0.52 -7.00
N ILE A 458 -0.20 0.32 -6.61
CA ILE A 458 1.19 0.21 -7.07
C ILE A 458 1.99 -0.79 -6.22
N GLN A 459 1.96 -0.65 -4.89
CA GLN A 459 2.82 -1.42 -3.98
C GLN A 459 2.32 -2.84 -3.72
N HIS A 460 0.99 -3.04 -3.73
CA HIS A 460 0.38 -4.26 -3.22
C HIS A 460 -0.32 -5.07 -4.32
N GLU A 461 -1.25 -4.48 -5.06
CA GLU A 461 -1.91 -5.17 -6.19
C GLU A 461 -1.01 -5.27 -7.42
N GLY A 462 -0.19 -4.24 -7.65
CA GLY A 462 0.65 -4.13 -8.82
C GLY A 462 -0.08 -3.80 -10.12
N ASN A 463 -1.29 -3.26 -10.02
CA ASN A 463 -2.12 -2.81 -11.14
C ASN A 463 -1.70 -1.42 -11.63
N MET A 464 -0.60 -1.39 -12.37
CA MET A 464 -0.03 -0.15 -12.93
C MET A 464 -0.93 0.51 -13.98
N ASP A 465 -1.71 -0.29 -14.72
CA ASP A 465 -2.58 0.22 -15.78
C ASP A 465 -3.73 1.06 -15.19
N LEU A 466 -4.37 0.57 -14.12
CA LEU A 466 -5.39 1.34 -13.41
C LEU A 466 -4.78 2.58 -12.75
N ALA A 467 -3.58 2.49 -12.16
CA ALA A 467 -2.89 3.66 -11.61
C ALA A 467 -2.64 4.73 -12.67
N GLU A 468 -2.16 4.35 -13.88
CA GLU A 468 -2.01 5.28 -15.01
C GLU A 468 -3.36 5.88 -15.46
N GLU A 469 -4.44 5.09 -15.48
CA GLU A 469 -5.79 5.57 -15.81
C GLU A 469 -6.28 6.62 -14.80
N LEU A 470 -6.12 6.37 -13.50
CA LEU A 470 -6.54 7.29 -12.44
C LEU A 470 -5.76 8.61 -12.47
N ILE A 471 -4.45 8.56 -12.73
CA ILE A 471 -3.66 9.77 -12.98
C ILE A 471 -4.18 10.52 -14.21
N SER A 472 -4.47 9.81 -15.30
CA SER A 472 -4.98 10.41 -16.53
C SER A 472 -6.32 11.11 -16.28
N TRP A 473 -7.21 10.47 -15.50
CA TRP A 473 -8.49 11.05 -15.09
C TRP A 473 -8.31 12.29 -14.22
N LEU A 474 -7.37 12.28 -13.26
CA LEU A 474 -7.12 13.42 -12.38
C LEU A 474 -6.54 14.62 -13.13
N CYS A 475 -5.71 14.40 -14.15
CA CYS A 475 -5.20 15.45 -15.02
C CYS A 475 -6.33 16.24 -15.71
N VAL A 476 -7.43 15.57 -16.06
CA VAL A 476 -8.63 16.18 -16.66
C VAL A 476 -9.55 16.79 -15.60
N ASN A 477 -9.63 16.20 -14.41
CA ASN A 477 -10.57 16.58 -13.34
C ASN A 477 -9.85 17.17 -12.12
N GLN A 478 -9.35 18.40 -12.24
CA GLN A 478 -8.56 19.08 -11.19
C GLN A 478 -9.41 19.76 -10.11
N GLN A 479 -10.39 19.05 -9.52
CA GLN A 479 -11.29 19.63 -8.51
C GLN A 479 -10.55 20.09 -7.25
N ASP A 480 -9.50 19.38 -6.84
CA ASP A 480 -8.72 19.63 -5.61
C ASP A 480 -7.56 20.63 -5.81
N GLY A 481 -7.47 21.22 -7.01
CA GLY A 481 -6.42 22.16 -7.38
C GLY A 481 -5.05 21.53 -7.67
N VAL A 482 -4.13 22.40 -8.05
CA VAL A 482 -2.82 22.03 -8.62
C VAL A 482 -1.91 21.33 -7.61
N VAL A 483 -1.97 21.68 -6.32
CA VAL A 483 -1.11 21.10 -5.28
C VAL A 483 -1.41 19.62 -5.05
N ALA A 484 -2.69 19.23 -5.08
CA ALA A 484 -3.10 17.84 -4.94
C ALA A 484 -2.56 16.97 -6.08
N LEU A 485 -2.67 17.45 -7.33
CA LEU A 485 -2.14 16.77 -8.51
C LEU A 485 -0.64 16.49 -8.38
N HIS A 486 0.16 17.47 -7.93
CA HIS A 486 1.60 17.28 -7.74
C HIS A 486 1.92 16.20 -6.71
N LYS A 487 1.24 16.17 -5.56
CA LYS A 487 1.43 15.13 -4.54
C LYS A 487 1.15 13.74 -5.10
N VAL A 488 0.03 13.60 -5.83
CA VAL A 488 -0.39 12.35 -6.46
C VAL A 488 0.63 11.90 -7.53
N MET A 489 1.15 12.82 -8.34
CA MET A 489 2.22 12.53 -9.31
C MET A 489 3.53 12.11 -8.64
N GLN A 490 3.94 12.77 -7.55
CA GLN A 490 5.14 12.43 -6.79
C GLN A 490 5.02 11.05 -6.13
N GLU A 491 3.86 10.74 -5.54
CA GLU A 491 3.56 9.42 -4.99
C GLU A 491 3.65 8.36 -6.09
N PHE A 492 3.05 8.60 -7.26
CA PHE A 492 3.16 7.69 -8.40
C PHE A 492 4.63 7.43 -8.78
N LEU A 493 5.46 8.48 -8.88
CA LEU A 493 6.88 8.34 -9.23
C LEU A 493 7.65 7.47 -8.21
N ILE A 494 7.51 7.77 -6.92
CA ILE A 494 8.25 7.09 -5.86
C ILE A 494 7.74 5.69 -5.62
N SER A 495 6.41 5.51 -5.54
CA SER A 495 5.82 4.19 -5.35
C SER A 495 6.15 3.26 -6.52
N THR A 496 6.04 3.74 -7.77
CA THR A 496 6.38 2.94 -8.95
C THR A 496 7.85 2.54 -8.96
N THR A 497 8.74 3.48 -8.65
CA THR A 497 10.18 3.21 -8.56
C THR A 497 10.48 2.11 -7.56
N TYR A 498 9.90 2.20 -6.36
CA TYR A 498 10.09 1.20 -5.31
C TYR A 498 9.54 -0.18 -5.74
N ALA A 499 8.31 -0.23 -6.26
CA ALA A 499 7.65 -1.47 -6.67
C ALA A 499 8.40 -2.18 -7.82
N VAL A 500 8.79 -1.43 -8.87
CA VAL A 500 9.56 -1.95 -10.01
C VAL A 500 10.94 -2.44 -9.55
N THR A 501 11.61 -1.66 -8.70
CA THR A 501 12.92 -2.03 -8.16
C THR A 501 12.84 -3.33 -7.37
N ARG A 502 11.87 -3.44 -6.43
CA ARG A 502 11.62 -4.64 -5.61
C ARG A 502 11.38 -5.89 -6.47
N ARG A 503 10.54 -5.82 -7.49
CA ARG A 503 10.23 -6.97 -8.39
C ARG A 503 11.45 -7.47 -9.15
N SER A 504 12.41 -6.59 -9.40
CA SER A 504 13.58 -6.88 -10.22
C SER A 504 14.77 -7.41 -9.40
N LEU A 505 14.83 -7.12 -8.10
CA LEU A 505 15.96 -7.44 -7.23
C LEU A 505 16.06 -8.94 -6.87
N PRO A 506 17.28 -9.47 -6.65
CA PRO A 506 17.47 -10.79 -6.07
C PRO A 506 17.09 -10.79 -4.58
N THR A 507 16.62 -11.94 -4.07
CA THR A 507 16.15 -12.10 -2.68
C THR A 507 17.17 -11.65 -1.63
N SER A 508 18.46 -11.87 -1.89
CA SER A 508 19.56 -11.45 -1.00
C SER A 508 19.69 -9.94 -0.80
N ALA A 509 19.16 -9.14 -1.73
CA ALA A 509 19.24 -7.68 -1.71
C ALA A 509 17.91 -7.01 -1.33
N ILE A 510 16.82 -7.75 -1.15
CA ILE A 510 15.49 -7.17 -0.83
C ILE A 510 15.51 -6.41 0.50
N SER A 511 16.28 -6.90 1.49
CA SER A 511 16.40 -6.22 2.79
C SER A 511 16.97 -4.80 2.69
N LEU A 512 17.73 -4.51 1.62
CA LEU A 512 18.26 -3.17 1.30
C LEU A 512 17.17 -2.16 0.92
N MET A 513 15.98 -2.62 0.52
CA MET A 513 14.85 -1.74 0.21
C MET A 513 14.33 -1.00 1.45
N ASN A 514 14.62 -1.47 2.66
CA ASN A 514 14.15 -0.84 3.90
C ASN A 514 14.77 0.54 4.15
N TRP A 515 15.81 0.92 3.42
CA TRP A 515 16.47 2.24 3.52
C TRP A 515 16.09 3.20 2.38
N LEU A 516 15.25 2.76 1.44
CA LEU A 516 14.81 3.59 0.31
C LEU A 516 13.37 4.09 0.53
N PRO A 517 13.01 5.24 -0.05
CA PRO A 517 11.66 5.78 0.08
C PRO A 517 10.68 4.90 -0.72
N PHE A 518 9.53 4.58 -0.15
CA PHE A 518 8.50 3.80 -0.84
C PHE A 518 7.20 4.58 -1.02
N SER A 519 7.00 5.64 -0.25
CA SER A 519 5.90 6.59 -0.34
C SER A 519 6.37 7.99 0.10
N MET A 520 5.68 9.03 -0.37
CA MET A 520 5.84 10.42 0.09
C MET A 520 4.98 10.76 1.32
N HIS A 521 4.03 9.89 1.68
CA HIS A 521 3.00 10.16 2.67
C HIS A 521 3.12 9.21 3.87
N LEU A 522 4.24 9.33 4.60
CA LEU A 522 4.60 8.43 5.71
C LEU A 522 3.80 8.66 7.01
N LYS A 523 2.61 9.24 6.94
CA LYS A 523 1.79 9.53 8.13
C LYS A 523 0.32 9.30 7.81
N PHE A 524 -0.36 8.64 8.74
CA PHE A 524 -1.82 8.62 8.76
C PHE A 524 -2.37 10.05 8.86
N THR A 525 -3.47 10.26 8.17
CA THR A 525 -4.14 11.55 8.03
C THR A 525 -5.63 11.36 8.04
N ASP A 526 -6.38 12.35 8.49
CA ASP A 526 -7.84 12.26 8.52
C ASP A 526 -8.43 12.14 7.11
N ILE A 527 -9.40 11.24 6.93
CA ILE A 527 -10.11 11.06 5.66
C ILE A 527 -11.56 11.52 5.80
N LYS A 528 -11.98 12.42 4.92
CA LYS A 528 -13.39 12.76 4.71
C LYS A 528 -13.89 12.11 3.42
N ALA A 529 -14.93 11.31 3.53
CA ALA A 529 -15.60 10.63 2.42
C ALA A 529 -17.12 10.84 2.52
N GLY A 530 -17.66 11.80 1.76
CA GLY A 530 -19.06 12.19 1.85
C GLY A 530 -19.41 12.83 3.20
N SER A 531 -20.42 12.32 3.89
CA SER A 531 -20.82 12.75 5.24
C SER A 531 -19.95 12.15 6.35
N ILE A 532 -19.09 11.18 6.03
CA ILE A 532 -18.30 10.46 7.02
C ILE A 532 -16.92 11.10 7.11
N SER A 533 -16.50 11.41 8.33
CA SER A 533 -15.14 11.82 8.66
C SER A 533 -14.50 10.75 9.53
N VAL A 534 -13.35 10.23 9.12
CA VAL A 534 -12.56 9.27 9.89
C VAL A 534 -11.28 9.97 10.30
N SER A 535 -11.17 10.34 11.57
CA SER A 535 -9.95 10.89 12.13
C SER A 535 -9.02 9.77 12.56
N VAL A 536 -7.75 9.87 12.20
CA VAL A 536 -6.76 8.81 12.45
C VAL A 536 -5.51 9.38 13.10
N SER A 537 -5.07 8.74 14.17
CA SER A 537 -3.83 9.07 14.84
C SER A 537 -3.01 7.81 15.11
N GLN A 538 -1.68 7.96 15.08
CA GLN A 538 -0.74 6.89 15.34
C GLN A 538 0.09 7.23 16.58
N ALA A 539 0.14 6.29 17.52
CA ALA A 539 0.97 6.39 18.71
C ALA A 539 1.99 5.24 18.71
N ALA A 540 3.24 5.54 19.07
CA ALA A 540 4.21 4.50 19.36
C ALA A 540 3.75 3.73 20.61
N LEU A 541 3.88 2.40 20.60
CA LEU A 541 3.78 1.59 21.81
C LEU A 541 5.02 1.91 22.65
N TRP A 542 4.88 2.74 23.68
CA TRP A 542 5.98 3.11 24.56
C TRP A 542 6.70 1.87 25.10
N ARG A 543 8.04 1.87 25.04
CA ARG A 543 8.96 0.92 25.72
C ARG A 543 8.71 -0.59 25.50
N THR A 544 8.10 -1.05 24.42
CA THR A 544 7.80 -2.50 24.21
C THR A 544 8.92 -3.37 23.67
N ALA A 545 10.01 -2.84 23.12
CA ALA A 545 11.21 -3.68 22.95
C ALA A 545 11.69 -4.28 24.30
N VAL A 546 11.32 -3.64 25.43
CA VAL A 546 11.63 -4.10 26.79
C VAL A 546 10.39 -4.66 27.53
N SER A 547 9.18 -4.22 27.20
CA SER A 547 7.93 -4.62 27.89
C SER A 547 7.13 -5.74 27.21
N ALA A 548 7.31 -6.02 25.91
CA ALA A 548 6.63 -7.12 25.26
C ALA A 548 7.46 -8.40 25.40
N VAL A 549 7.03 -9.31 26.28
CA VAL A 549 7.71 -10.60 26.44
C VAL A 549 7.16 -11.54 25.38
N VAL A 550 7.72 -11.46 24.16
CA VAL A 550 7.64 -12.55 23.20
C VAL A 550 8.79 -13.51 23.51
N LEU A 551 8.55 -14.81 23.54
CA LEU A 551 9.64 -15.76 23.77
C LEU A 551 10.62 -15.77 22.58
N SER A 552 11.92 -15.66 22.88
CA SER A 552 12.95 -15.86 21.85
C SER A 552 12.94 -17.31 21.35
N PRO A 553 13.39 -17.59 20.10
CA PRO A 553 13.41 -18.95 19.57
C PRO A 553 14.12 -19.97 20.48
N ARG A 554 15.17 -19.56 21.20
CA ARG A 554 15.91 -20.45 22.12
C ARG A 554 15.16 -20.78 23.42
N GLN A 555 14.20 -19.95 23.82
CA GLN A 555 13.37 -20.16 25.01
C GLN A 555 12.10 -20.98 24.72
N ARG A 556 11.75 -21.16 23.44
CA ARG A 556 10.58 -21.92 23.02
C ARG A 556 10.76 -23.41 23.32
N VAL A 557 9.65 -24.08 23.63
CA VAL A 557 9.57 -25.54 23.68
C VAL A 557 9.91 -26.15 22.32
N SER A 558 9.48 -25.49 21.22
CA SER A 558 9.85 -25.84 19.84
C SER A 558 10.92 -24.89 19.29
N GLN A 559 12.19 -25.07 19.68
CA GLN A 559 13.27 -24.11 19.44
C GLN A 559 13.61 -23.83 17.97
N PHE A 560 13.29 -24.77 17.08
CA PHE A 560 13.64 -24.71 15.66
C PHE A 560 12.42 -24.51 14.75
N ALA A 561 11.23 -24.31 15.31
CA ALA A 561 10.04 -24.04 14.52
C ALA A 561 10.09 -22.61 13.95
N GLU A 562 9.89 -22.48 12.65
CA GLU A 562 9.69 -21.18 12.00
C GLU A 562 8.19 -20.87 11.96
N ASP A 563 7.67 -20.40 13.10
CA ASP A 563 6.25 -20.07 13.31
C ASP A 563 5.98 -18.56 13.40
N ALA A 564 4.71 -18.18 13.55
CA ALA A 564 4.27 -16.79 13.70
C ALA A 564 5.07 -16.02 14.76
N TRP A 565 5.39 -16.67 15.87
CA TRP A 565 6.05 -16.05 17.01
C TRP A 565 7.54 -15.80 16.76
N THR A 566 8.24 -16.74 16.12
CA THR A 566 9.65 -16.53 15.75
C THR A 566 9.81 -15.40 14.74
N ARG A 567 8.84 -15.24 13.81
CA ARG A 567 8.78 -14.12 12.88
C ARG A 567 8.46 -12.80 13.59
N LEU A 568 7.45 -12.79 14.46
CA LEU A 568 7.11 -11.62 15.28
C LEU A 568 8.30 -11.17 16.14
N TRP A 569 8.99 -12.10 16.79
CA TRP A 569 10.21 -11.83 17.55
C TRP A 569 11.27 -11.15 16.69
N ALA A 570 11.54 -11.67 15.49
CA ALA A 570 12.52 -11.09 14.57
C ALA A 570 12.14 -9.65 14.16
N THR A 571 10.86 -9.40 13.87
CA THR A 571 10.36 -8.06 13.53
C THR A 571 10.51 -7.09 14.70
N LEU A 572 10.13 -7.51 15.92
CA LEU A 572 10.29 -6.70 17.13
C LEU A 572 11.75 -6.37 17.41
N CYS A 573 12.67 -7.33 17.22
CA CYS A 573 14.10 -7.06 17.31
C CYS A 573 14.59 -6.04 16.26
N ALA A 574 14.04 -6.09 15.03
CA ALA A 574 14.39 -5.15 13.99
C ALA A 574 13.90 -3.72 14.26
N LEU A 575 12.80 -3.55 15.01
CA LEU A 575 12.29 -2.23 15.42
C LEU A 575 13.19 -1.52 16.43
N ALA A 576 13.99 -2.27 17.20
CA ALA A 576 14.91 -1.69 18.19
C ALA A 576 16.04 -0.86 17.53
N THR A 577 16.30 -1.07 16.23
CA THR A 577 17.28 -0.31 15.44
C THR A 577 16.56 0.39 14.28
N PRO A 578 15.92 1.56 14.53
CA PRO A 578 15.15 2.26 13.49
C PRO A 578 16.06 2.63 12.31
N LYS A 579 15.58 2.33 11.10
CA LYS A 579 16.31 2.57 9.86
C LYS A 579 15.91 3.94 9.29
N GLU A 580 16.86 4.86 9.14
CA GLU A 580 16.59 6.12 8.46
C GLU A 580 16.51 5.89 6.95
N ARG A 581 15.40 6.28 6.32
CA ARG A 581 15.22 6.17 4.86
C ARG A 581 15.78 7.39 4.15
N LEU A 582 16.34 7.18 2.95
CA LEU A 582 16.76 8.24 2.06
C LEU A 582 15.58 9.15 1.68
N GLN A 583 15.70 10.44 1.98
CA GLN A 583 14.68 11.42 1.62
C GLN A 583 14.96 12.02 0.23
N PRO A 584 13.96 12.10 -0.68
CA PRO A 584 14.15 12.73 -2.00
C PRO A 584 14.68 14.18 -1.91
N SER A 585 14.32 14.91 -0.85
CA SER A 585 14.81 16.26 -0.59
C SER A 585 16.34 16.33 -0.42
N GLN A 586 16.96 15.31 0.19
CA GLN A 586 18.41 15.22 0.37
C GLN A 586 19.13 15.03 -0.98
N VAL A 587 18.51 14.29 -1.91
CA VAL A 587 19.02 14.13 -3.27
C VAL A 587 18.91 15.44 -4.04
N LEU A 588 17.76 16.10 -3.92
CA LEU A 588 17.47 17.38 -4.58
C LEU A 588 18.45 18.49 -4.17
N GLU A 589 18.75 18.62 -2.88
CA GLU A 589 19.70 19.63 -2.39
C GLU A 589 21.10 19.44 -2.99
N LYS A 590 21.60 18.20 -2.99
CA LYS A 590 22.90 17.85 -3.59
C LYS A 590 22.89 18.06 -5.11
N LEU A 591 21.80 17.71 -5.78
CA LEU A 591 21.62 17.92 -7.22
C LEU A 591 21.64 19.41 -7.56
N ARG A 592 20.95 20.27 -6.80
CA ARG A 592 20.95 21.73 -7.01
C ARG A 592 22.35 22.31 -6.93
N VAL A 593 23.15 21.90 -5.95
CA VAL A 593 24.55 22.32 -5.82
C VAL A 593 25.37 21.84 -7.03
N SER A 594 25.20 20.57 -7.43
CA SER A 594 25.90 20.02 -8.60
C SER A 594 25.53 20.72 -9.91
N LEU A 595 24.25 21.07 -10.09
CA LEU A 595 23.74 21.77 -11.28
C LEU A 595 24.16 23.25 -11.30
N HIS A 596 24.33 23.90 -10.15
CA HIS A 596 24.87 25.26 -10.10
C HIS A 596 26.33 25.32 -10.59
N CYS A 597 27.10 24.26 -10.32
CA CYS A 597 28.47 24.12 -10.81
C CYS A 597 28.56 23.56 -12.24
N TYR A 598 27.43 23.13 -12.82
CA TYR A 598 27.38 22.51 -14.13
C TYR A 598 27.47 23.58 -15.22
N GLN A 599 28.53 23.50 -16.04
CA GLN A 599 28.74 24.37 -17.20
C GLN A 599 28.58 23.56 -18.50
N PRO A 600 27.36 23.49 -19.09
CA PRO A 600 27.08 22.69 -20.28
C PRO A 600 27.95 23.08 -21.49
N GLU A 601 28.35 24.35 -21.56
CA GLU A 601 29.11 24.92 -22.67
C GLU A 601 30.60 24.51 -22.67
N ALA A 602 31.18 24.26 -21.49
CA ALA A 602 32.55 23.77 -21.36
C ALA A 602 32.66 22.29 -21.77
N LEU A 603 31.62 21.50 -21.48
CA LEU A 603 31.57 20.07 -21.78
C LEU A 603 31.17 19.78 -23.24
N SER A 604 30.42 20.66 -23.89
CA SER A 604 30.11 20.58 -25.33
C SER A 604 31.35 20.74 -26.23
N ARG A 605 32.49 21.24 -25.72
CA ARG A 605 33.76 21.38 -26.44
C ARG A 605 34.67 20.16 -26.30
N CYS A 606 34.39 19.31 -25.32
CA CYS A 606 35.17 18.10 -25.07
C CYS A 606 34.46 16.94 -25.77
N SER A 607 35.06 16.39 -26.82
CA SER A 607 34.86 14.98 -27.15
C SER A 607 35.42 14.19 -25.97
N THR A 608 34.59 13.93 -24.96
CA THR A 608 34.92 12.98 -23.91
C THR A 608 35.22 11.64 -24.58
N PRO A 609 36.31 10.95 -24.19
CA PRO A 609 36.51 9.58 -24.65
C PRO A 609 35.26 8.81 -24.28
N MET A 610 34.73 8.01 -25.22
CA MET A 610 33.62 7.13 -24.92
C MET A 610 33.97 6.39 -23.63
N SER A 611 33.26 6.73 -22.55
CA SER A 611 33.21 5.86 -21.38
C SER A 611 32.77 4.50 -21.92
N PRO A 612 33.32 3.37 -21.41
CA PRO A 612 33.02 2.07 -21.97
C PRO A 612 31.53 2.00 -22.11
N THR A 613 31.07 1.82 -23.35
CA THR A 613 29.69 1.51 -23.66
C THR A 613 29.32 0.39 -22.71
N ALA A 614 28.63 0.73 -21.61
CA ALA A 614 27.58 -0.13 -21.13
C ALA A 614 26.73 -0.28 -22.39
N GLY A 615 26.90 -1.43 -23.07
CA GLY A 615 26.09 -1.75 -24.24
C GLY A 615 24.63 -1.49 -23.88
N PRO A 616 23.74 -1.31 -24.87
CA PRO A 616 22.32 -1.23 -24.59
C PRO A 616 22.02 -2.37 -23.61
N LEU A 617 21.65 -2.03 -22.36
CA LEU A 617 21.11 -3.00 -21.42
C LEU A 617 20.16 -3.83 -22.26
N PRO A 618 20.34 -5.16 -22.37
CA PRO A 618 19.59 -5.94 -23.33
C PRO A 618 18.14 -5.59 -23.10
N ARG A 619 17.56 -4.86 -24.06
CA ARG A 619 16.14 -4.61 -24.12
C ARG A 619 15.56 -6.01 -24.19
N ARG A 620 15.07 -6.54 -23.07
CA ARG A 620 13.96 -7.44 -23.18
C ARG A 620 12.91 -6.61 -23.90
N PRO A 621 12.45 -7.00 -25.10
CA PRO A 621 11.25 -6.38 -25.63
C PRO A 621 10.22 -6.54 -24.53
N SER A 622 9.82 -5.42 -23.91
CA SER A 622 8.63 -5.45 -23.08
C SER A 622 7.56 -5.95 -24.03
N LEU A 623 6.88 -7.04 -23.67
CA LEU A 623 5.73 -7.57 -24.40
C LEU A 623 4.55 -6.57 -24.43
N VAL A 624 4.73 -5.34 -23.94
CA VAL A 624 3.74 -4.28 -23.97
C VAL A 624 3.91 -3.50 -25.28
N THR A 625 3.10 -3.89 -26.26
CA THR A 625 2.67 -3.02 -27.34
C THR A 625 2.18 -1.68 -26.77
N HIS A 626 2.62 -0.55 -27.33
CA HIS A 626 2.23 0.87 -27.06
C HIS A 626 3.32 1.77 -26.43
N ASP A 627 4.39 1.99 -27.20
CA ASP A 627 5.34 3.08 -26.99
C ASP A 627 4.72 4.42 -27.46
N ALA A 628 3.94 5.04 -26.58
CA ALA A 628 2.93 6.06 -26.87
C ALA A 628 3.29 7.49 -26.41
N LEU A 629 4.56 7.90 -26.52
CA LEU A 629 4.96 9.30 -26.31
C LEU A 629 4.88 10.11 -27.61
N PRO A 630 4.57 11.43 -27.55
CA PRO A 630 4.44 12.29 -28.74
C PRO A 630 5.77 12.68 -29.36
N PHE A 631 6.89 12.22 -28.80
CA PHE A 631 8.25 12.49 -29.25
C PHE A 631 9.07 11.20 -29.32
N PHE A 632 10.21 11.27 -29.99
CA PHE A 632 11.16 10.17 -30.07
C PHE A 632 12.09 10.18 -28.86
N GLU A 633 12.29 9.02 -28.23
CA GLU A 633 13.30 8.85 -27.19
C GLU A 633 14.70 8.72 -27.81
N VAL A 634 15.26 9.86 -28.23
CA VAL A 634 16.60 9.97 -28.79
C VAL A 634 17.37 11.03 -28.00
N ASP A 635 18.62 10.73 -27.63
CA ASP A 635 19.52 11.71 -27.06
C ASP A 635 20.35 12.38 -28.16
N VAL A 636 20.27 13.71 -28.26
CA VAL A 636 20.97 14.51 -29.26
C VAL A 636 22.20 15.21 -28.64
N CYS A 637 22.39 15.11 -27.32
CA CYS A 637 23.45 15.80 -26.58
C CYS A 637 24.28 14.83 -25.73
N THR A 638 25.60 14.85 -25.90
CA THR A 638 26.57 13.98 -25.18
C THR A 638 26.87 14.37 -23.73
N ALA A 639 26.20 15.41 -23.21
CA ALA A 639 26.34 15.90 -21.84
C ALA A 639 25.01 16.55 -21.44
N SER A 640 24.03 15.76 -21.03
CA SER A 640 22.69 16.26 -20.73
C SER A 640 22.49 16.51 -19.23
N LYS A 641 21.62 17.47 -18.86
CA LYS A 641 21.15 17.66 -17.48
C LYS A 641 20.63 16.34 -16.90
N GLN A 642 20.05 15.48 -17.75
CA GLN A 642 19.50 14.18 -17.38
C GLN A 642 20.57 13.20 -16.87
N GLU A 643 21.74 13.13 -17.49
CA GLU A 643 22.84 12.29 -17.00
C GLU A 643 23.29 12.69 -15.59
N HIS A 644 23.28 13.99 -15.30
CA HIS A 644 23.62 14.50 -13.96
C HIS A 644 22.57 14.12 -12.92
N VAL A 645 21.29 14.20 -13.27
CA VAL A 645 20.18 13.76 -12.40
C VAL A 645 20.31 12.27 -12.08
N ILE A 646 20.56 11.44 -13.09
CA ILE A 646 20.74 9.98 -12.92
C ILE A 646 21.98 9.69 -12.05
N ALA A 647 23.12 10.33 -12.33
CA ALA A 647 24.35 10.15 -11.58
C ALA A 647 24.22 10.61 -10.11
N ALA A 648 23.49 11.70 -9.86
CA ALA A 648 23.22 12.20 -8.52
C ALA A 648 22.38 11.21 -7.72
N ASN A 649 21.30 10.66 -8.30
CA ASN A 649 20.47 9.65 -7.66
C ASN A 649 21.26 8.36 -7.37
N LEU A 650 21.99 7.83 -8.36
CA LEU A 650 22.80 6.62 -8.21
C LEU A 650 23.83 6.78 -7.08
N ARG A 651 24.52 7.92 -7.05
CA ARG A 651 25.48 8.25 -5.99
C ARG A 651 24.81 8.40 -4.63
N ALA A 652 23.69 9.13 -4.55
CA ALA A 652 23.00 9.35 -3.29
C ALA A 652 22.50 8.04 -2.67
N VAL A 653 21.89 7.16 -3.48
CA VAL A 653 21.45 5.83 -3.06
C VAL A 653 22.63 4.97 -2.63
N SER A 654 23.69 4.91 -3.43
CA SER A 654 24.88 4.10 -3.11
C SER A 654 25.54 4.54 -1.81
N VAL A 655 25.74 5.85 -1.62
CA VAL A 655 26.38 6.40 -0.41
C VAL A 655 25.49 6.20 0.83
N HIS A 656 24.18 6.41 0.70
CA HIS A 656 23.25 6.19 1.81
C HIS A 656 23.25 4.72 2.23
N LEU A 657 23.10 3.80 1.29
CA LEU A 657 23.12 2.37 1.57
C LEU A 657 24.45 1.91 2.19
N MET A 658 25.61 2.35 1.66
CA MET A 658 26.91 2.01 2.24
C MET A 658 27.05 2.51 3.68
N ARG A 659 26.57 3.72 3.97
CA ARG A 659 26.60 4.31 5.32
C ARG A 659 25.75 3.48 6.29
N GLU A 660 24.53 3.16 5.90
CA GLU A 660 23.61 2.39 6.75
C GLU A 660 23.96 0.89 6.83
N SER A 661 24.66 0.35 5.83
CA SER A 661 25.09 -1.06 5.79
C SER A 661 26.43 -1.32 6.46
N SER A 662 27.16 -0.29 6.89
CA SER A 662 28.53 -0.41 7.43
C SER A 662 28.67 -1.31 8.68
N GLY A 663 27.55 -1.74 9.29
CA GLY A 663 27.51 -2.73 10.37
C GLY A 663 27.16 -4.18 9.96
N SER A 664 26.96 -4.45 8.66
CA SER A 664 26.54 -5.76 8.12
C SER A 664 27.61 -6.35 7.19
N ASN A 665 27.90 -7.65 7.32
CA ASN A 665 28.99 -8.35 6.63
C ASN A 665 29.08 -8.06 5.11
N GLY A 666 30.31 -8.02 4.57
CA GLY A 666 30.68 -7.58 3.20
C GLY A 666 30.01 -8.25 1.98
N ALA A 667 29.10 -9.20 2.18
CA ALA A 667 28.23 -9.70 1.10
C ALA A 667 27.25 -8.61 0.58
N LEU A 668 26.98 -7.58 1.39
CA LEU A 668 26.05 -6.48 1.04
C LEU A 668 26.59 -5.52 -0.02
N GLU A 669 27.91 -5.35 -0.18
CA GLU A 669 28.50 -4.34 -1.08
C GLU A 669 28.12 -4.57 -2.55
N SER A 670 28.11 -5.83 -3.00
CA SER A 670 27.64 -6.20 -4.34
C SER A 670 26.14 -5.93 -4.54
N GLY A 671 25.35 -6.05 -3.47
CA GLY A 671 23.92 -5.74 -3.45
C GLY A 671 23.63 -4.24 -3.56
N VAL A 672 24.48 -3.38 -2.98
CA VAL A 672 24.32 -1.92 -3.02
C VAL A 672 24.39 -1.37 -4.44
N HIS A 673 25.43 -1.74 -5.20
CA HIS A 673 25.57 -1.25 -6.58
C HIS A 673 24.44 -1.76 -7.49
N ALA A 674 24.07 -3.03 -7.35
CA ALA A 674 22.96 -3.63 -8.07
C ALA A 674 21.64 -2.89 -7.76
N LEU A 675 21.36 -2.62 -6.47
CA LEU A 675 20.19 -1.87 -6.04
C LEU A 675 20.19 -0.44 -6.57
N ALA A 676 21.28 0.31 -6.42
CA ALA A 676 21.37 1.69 -6.88
C ALA A 676 21.16 1.82 -8.39
N THR A 677 21.72 0.88 -9.17
CA THR A 677 21.55 0.86 -10.63
C THR A 677 20.11 0.55 -11.03
N ARG A 678 19.48 -0.43 -10.37
CA ARG A 678 18.07 -0.77 -10.65
C ARG A 678 17.11 0.31 -10.19
N TRP A 679 17.40 0.96 -9.08
CA TRP A 679 16.66 2.12 -8.59
C TRP A 679 16.67 3.25 -9.63
N ALA A 680 17.84 3.65 -10.11
CA ALA A 680 17.96 4.72 -11.11
C ALA A 680 17.25 4.38 -12.43
N ALA A 681 17.32 3.11 -12.87
CA ALA A 681 16.58 2.65 -14.03
C ALA A 681 15.06 2.70 -13.80
N ALA A 682 14.59 2.23 -12.64
CA ALA A 682 13.18 2.26 -12.27
C ALA A 682 12.64 3.69 -12.14
N GLN A 683 13.45 4.67 -11.70
CA GLN A 683 13.07 6.09 -11.69
C GLN A 683 12.74 6.59 -13.11
N LEU A 684 13.55 6.21 -14.10
CA LEU A 684 13.30 6.57 -15.49
C LEU A 684 12.03 5.90 -16.04
N ASP A 685 11.82 4.62 -15.71
CA ASP A 685 10.61 3.90 -16.13
C ASP A 685 9.34 4.47 -15.48
N ALA A 686 9.40 4.85 -14.20
CA ALA A 686 8.31 5.56 -13.51
C ALA A 686 8.02 6.92 -14.16
N SER A 687 9.06 7.69 -14.48
CA SER A 687 8.92 8.97 -15.20
C SER A 687 8.29 8.80 -16.57
N ARG A 688 8.64 7.75 -17.32
CA ARG A 688 8.01 7.42 -18.61
C ARG A 688 6.54 7.07 -18.44
N ALA A 689 6.21 6.21 -17.49
CA ALA A 689 4.83 5.80 -17.22
C ALA A 689 3.94 7.01 -16.86
N LEU A 690 4.44 7.88 -15.98
CA LEU A 690 3.73 9.10 -15.63
C LEU A 690 3.56 10.04 -16.83
N CYS A 691 4.61 10.23 -17.65
CA CYS A 691 4.53 11.05 -18.85
C CYS A 691 3.48 10.50 -19.83
N ARG A 692 3.42 9.18 -20.04
CA ARG A 692 2.39 8.55 -20.87
C ARG A 692 0.99 8.80 -20.34
N ALA A 693 0.76 8.67 -19.04
CA ALA A 693 -0.54 8.97 -18.43
C ALA A 693 -0.96 10.44 -18.67
N VAL A 694 -0.03 11.38 -18.51
CA VAL A 694 -0.27 12.82 -18.73
C VAL A 694 -0.57 13.12 -20.20
N VAL A 695 0.18 12.52 -21.13
CA VAL A 695 -0.05 12.66 -22.59
C VAL A 695 -1.40 12.04 -22.98
N ARG A 696 -1.75 10.89 -22.41
CA ARG A 696 -3.04 10.21 -22.63
C ARG A 696 -4.21 11.08 -22.17
N ALA A 697 -4.08 11.73 -21.02
CA ALA A 697 -5.09 12.69 -20.53
C ALA A 697 -5.30 13.87 -21.48
N ALA A 698 -4.23 14.32 -22.12
CA ALA A 698 -4.28 15.39 -23.12
C ALA A 698 -4.79 14.89 -24.49
N ALA A 699 -5.14 13.61 -24.67
CA ALA A 699 -5.39 13.01 -25.99
C ALA A 699 -4.25 13.25 -27.00
N ALA A 700 -3.00 13.35 -26.51
CA ALA A 700 -1.83 13.69 -27.29
C ALA A 700 -1.01 12.47 -27.72
N VAL A 701 -1.62 11.29 -27.75
CA VAL A 701 -0.98 10.05 -28.19
C VAL A 701 -1.06 9.95 -29.72
N PRO A 702 0.08 9.97 -30.45
CA PRO A 702 0.04 9.90 -31.90
C PRO A 702 -0.46 8.55 -32.40
N LEU A 703 -1.35 8.56 -33.39
CA LEU A 703 -1.71 7.36 -34.15
C LEU A 703 -0.49 6.83 -34.92
N ALA A 704 -0.48 5.54 -35.27
CA ALA A 704 0.67 4.91 -35.94
C ALA A 704 1.12 5.60 -37.26
N HIS A 705 0.23 6.39 -37.88
CA HIS A 705 0.49 7.12 -39.13
C HIS A 705 0.73 8.62 -38.94
N GLN A 706 0.63 9.15 -37.72
CA GLN A 706 0.86 10.57 -37.43
C GLN A 706 2.35 10.85 -37.16
N PRO A 707 2.85 12.05 -37.51
CA PRO A 707 4.20 12.45 -37.18
C PRO A 707 4.39 12.58 -35.66
N ARG A 708 5.63 12.43 -35.19
CA ARG A 708 6.05 12.64 -33.79
C ARG A 708 7.10 13.76 -33.71
N GLY A 709 7.35 14.25 -32.50
CA GLY A 709 8.35 15.29 -32.23
C GLY A 709 7.85 16.68 -32.63
N PHE A 710 8.73 17.52 -33.17
CA PHE A 710 8.38 18.92 -33.51
C PHE A 710 7.29 19.02 -34.58
N ALA A 711 7.26 18.10 -35.54
CA ALA A 711 6.21 18.06 -36.57
C ALA A 711 4.83 17.82 -35.96
N TYR A 712 4.74 16.98 -34.91
CA TYR A 712 3.49 16.80 -34.17
C TYR A 712 3.02 18.10 -33.52
N VAL A 713 3.94 18.83 -32.88
CA VAL A 713 3.62 20.13 -32.26
C VAL A 713 3.10 21.15 -33.28
N ASP A 714 3.68 21.17 -34.48
CA ASP A 714 3.26 22.08 -35.55
C ASP A 714 1.86 21.75 -36.11
N GLU A 715 1.38 20.52 -35.94
CA GLU A 715 0.05 20.07 -36.37
C GLU A 715 -1.04 20.26 -35.30
N LEU A 716 -0.66 20.53 -34.04
CA LEU A 716 -1.62 20.73 -32.95
C LEU A 716 -2.38 22.05 -33.10
N ASP A 717 -3.66 22.04 -32.77
CA ASP A 717 -4.39 23.29 -32.62
C ASP A 717 -3.89 24.07 -31.39
N SER A 718 -4.02 25.39 -31.43
CA SER A 718 -3.50 26.28 -30.39
C SER A 718 -4.06 26.00 -28.99
N THR A 719 -5.31 25.50 -28.89
CA THR A 719 -5.94 25.22 -27.59
C THR A 719 -5.42 23.92 -27.02
N HIS A 720 -5.36 22.87 -27.85
CA HIS A 720 -4.82 21.56 -27.49
C HIS A 720 -3.34 21.64 -27.14
N ALA A 721 -2.55 22.39 -27.91
CA ALA A 721 -1.14 22.63 -27.61
C ALA A 721 -0.95 23.31 -26.25
N LEU A 722 -1.79 24.30 -25.90
CA LEU A 722 -1.75 24.96 -24.59
C LEU A 722 -2.13 24.00 -23.44
N VAL A 723 -3.17 23.18 -23.62
CA VAL A 723 -3.57 22.16 -22.63
C VAL A 723 -2.44 21.15 -22.41
N LEU A 724 -1.85 20.64 -23.49
CA LEU A 724 -0.70 19.73 -23.42
C LEU A 724 0.48 20.38 -22.71
N PHE A 725 0.80 21.64 -23.03
CA PHE A 725 1.87 22.38 -22.37
C PHE A 725 1.62 22.48 -20.86
N LYS A 726 0.40 22.83 -20.45
CA LYS A 726 0.06 22.98 -19.03
C LYS A 726 0.11 21.68 -18.25
N LEU A 727 -0.31 20.58 -18.85
CA LEU A 727 -0.20 19.26 -18.24
C LEU A 727 1.24 18.76 -18.13
N LEU A 728 2.05 18.94 -19.18
CA LEU A 728 3.48 18.60 -19.15
C LEU A 728 4.27 19.51 -18.21
N GLU A 729 3.82 20.75 -17.99
CA GLU A 729 4.37 21.65 -16.97
C GLU A 729 4.15 21.10 -15.56
N GLN A 730 2.95 20.60 -15.22
CA GLN A 730 2.70 19.97 -13.91
C GLN A 730 3.56 18.73 -13.71
N TYR A 731 3.67 17.90 -14.75
CA TYR A 731 4.54 16.74 -14.77
C TYR A 731 6.01 17.11 -14.53
N TYR A 732 6.52 18.11 -15.24
CA TYR A 732 7.90 18.58 -15.08
C TYR A 732 8.17 19.05 -13.64
N VAL A 733 7.26 19.85 -13.07
CA VAL A 733 7.40 20.34 -11.69
C VAL A 733 7.36 19.19 -10.70
N ALA A 734 6.44 18.23 -10.86
CA ALA A 734 6.37 17.05 -10.02
C ALA A 734 7.67 16.25 -10.05
N ALA A 735 8.21 15.94 -11.23
CA ALA A 735 9.46 15.18 -11.37
C ALA A 735 10.69 15.94 -10.86
N ASP A 736 10.85 17.22 -11.21
CA ASP A 736 12.00 18.05 -10.79
C ASP A 736 12.03 18.23 -9.26
N SER A 737 10.86 18.37 -8.63
CA SER A 737 10.73 18.55 -7.17
C SER A 737 11.17 17.33 -6.33
N VAL A 738 11.24 16.14 -6.93
CA VAL A 738 11.77 14.93 -6.30
C VAL A 738 13.06 14.43 -6.95
N ALA A 739 13.70 15.27 -7.78
CA ALA A 739 14.95 14.98 -8.50
C ALA A 739 14.85 13.75 -9.43
N TYR A 740 13.72 13.54 -10.09
CA TYR A 740 13.53 12.44 -11.03
C TYR A 740 14.05 12.78 -12.43
N PRO A 741 14.66 11.80 -13.14
CA PRO A 741 15.00 11.97 -14.55
C PRO A 741 13.74 12.04 -15.42
N LEU A 742 13.83 12.67 -16.57
CA LEU A 742 12.76 12.79 -17.55
C LEU A 742 13.02 11.84 -18.75
N PRO A 743 11.99 11.41 -19.49
CA PRO A 743 12.14 10.64 -20.72
C PRO A 743 13.09 11.33 -21.70
N GLN A 744 13.88 10.54 -22.42
CA GLN A 744 14.81 11.09 -23.41
C GLN A 744 14.03 11.87 -24.49
N GLY A 745 14.54 13.04 -24.88
CA GLY A 745 13.85 13.93 -25.82
C GLY A 745 12.72 14.79 -25.23
N PHE A 746 12.28 14.55 -23.98
CA PHE A 746 11.23 15.34 -23.33
C PHE A 746 11.58 16.84 -23.28
N SER A 747 12.79 17.20 -22.84
CA SER A 747 13.20 18.60 -22.69
C SER A 747 13.11 19.37 -24.02
N SER A 748 13.57 18.78 -25.12
CA SER A 748 13.47 19.39 -26.45
C SER A 748 12.02 19.56 -26.89
N PHE A 749 11.21 18.51 -26.75
CA PHE A 749 9.79 18.55 -27.10
C PHE A 749 9.04 19.60 -26.28
N PHE A 750 9.24 19.62 -24.97
CA PHE A 750 8.59 20.55 -24.05
C PHE A 750 9.00 22.00 -24.31
N THR A 751 10.28 22.26 -24.61
CA THR A 751 10.75 23.60 -25.02
C THR A 751 10.12 24.04 -26.34
N TYR A 752 10.11 23.19 -27.36
CA TYR A 752 9.52 23.57 -28.65
C TYR A 752 8.01 23.79 -28.55
N LEU A 753 7.30 22.94 -27.79
CA LEU A 753 5.89 23.14 -27.46
C LEU A 753 5.68 24.50 -26.77
N GLY A 754 6.48 24.81 -25.74
CA GLY A 754 6.44 26.10 -25.07
C GLY A 754 6.68 27.30 -25.99
N TYR A 755 7.57 27.18 -26.98
CA TYR A 755 7.81 28.23 -27.98
C TYR A 755 6.56 28.47 -28.85
N ARG A 756 5.85 27.40 -29.23
CA ARG A 756 4.64 27.48 -30.07
C ARG A 756 3.41 27.95 -29.28
N THR A 757 3.34 27.69 -27.98
CA THR A 757 2.14 27.94 -27.17
C THR A 757 2.19 29.22 -26.34
N LEU A 758 3.37 29.65 -25.88
CA LEU A 758 3.49 30.77 -24.95
C LEU A 758 3.76 32.10 -25.68
N PRO A 759 3.28 33.23 -25.13
CA PRO A 759 3.78 34.53 -25.53
C PRO A 759 5.31 34.62 -25.37
N PHE A 760 5.99 35.25 -26.31
CA PHE A 760 7.47 35.30 -26.34
C PHE A 760 8.12 35.75 -25.02
N HIS A 761 7.53 36.74 -24.34
CA HIS A 761 8.06 37.22 -23.06
C HIS A 761 7.95 36.16 -21.96
N ALA A 762 6.86 35.39 -21.93
CA ALA A 762 6.67 34.30 -20.99
C ALA A 762 7.67 33.19 -21.31
N PHE A 763 7.76 32.75 -22.58
CA PHE A 763 8.74 31.75 -23.01
C PHE A 763 10.18 32.11 -22.57
N VAL A 764 10.61 33.36 -22.79
CA VAL A 764 11.93 33.84 -22.36
C VAL A 764 12.11 33.79 -20.83
N GLN A 765 11.07 34.04 -20.04
CA GLN A 765 11.15 33.87 -18.58
C GLN A 765 11.39 32.41 -18.18
N TYR A 766 10.75 31.45 -18.84
CA TYR A 766 11.00 30.03 -18.58
C TYR A 766 12.43 29.62 -18.95
N VAL A 767 12.97 30.15 -20.05
CA VAL A 767 14.37 29.95 -20.44
C VAL A 767 15.32 30.53 -19.39
N HIS A 768 15.08 31.76 -18.92
CA HIS A 768 15.90 32.37 -17.86
C HIS A 768 15.88 31.60 -16.54
N ARG A 769 14.76 30.93 -16.23
CA ARG A 769 14.61 30.10 -15.03
C ARG A 769 15.13 28.66 -15.22
N ASN A 770 15.76 28.35 -16.35
CA ASN A 770 16.27 27.01 -16.69
C ASN A 770 15.19 25.91 -16.65
N VAL A 771 13.93 26.28 -16.89
CA VAL A 771 12.81 25.33 -17.04
C VAL A 771 12.78 24.81 -18.48
N LEU A 772 12.95 25.72 -19.45
CA LEU A 772 13.02 25.39 -20.87
C LEU A 772 14.45 25.53 -21.37
N GLU A 773 14.98 24.44 -21.92
CA GLU A 773 16.36 24.36 -22.40
C GLU A 773 16.43 24.56 -23.91
N LEU A 774 17.17 25.61 -24.34
CA LEU A 774 17.45 25.88 -25.75
C LEU A 774 18.52 24.92 -26.30
N GLN A 775 18.15 23.64 -26.45
CA GLN A 775 18.99 22.64 -27.10
C GLN A 775 19.16 22.96 -28.60
N ILE A 776 20.21 22.41 -29.22
CA ILE A 776 20.60 22.81 -30.59
C ILE A 776 19.57 22.40 -31.65
N ASP A 777 18.95 21.24 -31.48
CA ASP A 777 17.82 20.74 -32.27
C ASP A 777 16.61 21.68 -32.18
N VAL A 778 16.27 22.14 -30.97
CA VAL A 778 15.18 23.10 -30.74
C VAL A 778 15.48 24.44 -31.41
N LEU A 779 16.70 24.98 -31.23
CA LEU A 779 17.10 26.23 -31.88
C LEU A 779 17.04 26.13 -33.40
N LYS A 780 17.52 25.01 -33.97
CA LYS A 780 17.44 24.73 -35.40
C LYS A 780 15.99 24.71 -35.89
N ALA A 781 15.09 24.07 -35.14
CA ALA A 781 13.67 24.06 -35.45
C ALA A 781 13.05 25.47 -35.39
N ILE A 782 13.35 26.25 -34.35
CA ILE A 782 12.86 27.64 -34.19
C ILE A 782 13.37 28.54 -35.31
N VAL A 783 14.65 28.46 -35.70
CA VAL A 783 15.17 29.33 -36.77
C VAL A 783 14.65 28.92 -38.14
N ALA A 784 14.46 27.62 -38.39
CA ALA A 784 13.88 27.07 -39.61
C ALA A 784 12.36 27.19 -39.70
N SER A 785 11.67 27.59 -38.62
CA SER A 785 10.21 27.77 -38.62
C SER A 785 9.78 28.80 -39.66
N LYS A 786 8.68 28.49 -40.37
CA LYS A 786 8.05 29.37 -41.37
C LYS A 786 7.22 30.49 -40.71
N ASP A 787 7.77 31.13 -39.69
CA ASP A 787 7.11 32.28 -39.05
C ASP A 787 7.32 33.54 -39.90
N ASP A 788 6.43 34.54 -39.81
CA ASP A 788 6.55 35.79 -40.58
C ASP A 788 7.91 36.46 -40.37
N ASP A 789 8.60 36.83 -41.46
CA ASP A 789 9.90 37.54 -41.49
C ASP A 789 9.79 39.02 -41.05
N SER A 790 8.87 39.32 -40.13
CA SER A 790 8.77 40.64 -39.51
C SER A 790 10.06 40.96 -38.74
N LYS A 791 10.46 42.24 -38.70
CA LYS A 791 11.61 42.70 -37.88
C LYS A 791 11.53 42.21 -36.43
N ARG A 792 10.31 42.08 -35.89
CA ARG A 792 10.05 41.60 -34.52
C ARG A 792 10.38 40.11 -34.37
N THR A 793 9.91 39.25 -35.28
CA THR A 793 10.17 37.80 -35.24
C THR A 793 11.66 37.49 -35.36
N VAL A 794 12.35 38.18 -36.28
CA VAL A 794 13.78 38.01 -36.48
C VAL A 794 14.57 38.43 -35.23
N ASN A 795 14.22 39.57 -34.61
CA ASN A 795 14.82 39.99 -33.35
C ASN A 795 14.55 39.01 -32.20
N ASN A 796 13.36 38.41 -32.14
CA ASN A 796 13.03 37.37 -31.16
C ASN A 796 13.93 36.14 -31.34
N LYS A 797 14.08 35.63 -32.58
CA LYS A 797 14.96 34.50 -32.91
C LYS A 797 16.42 34.80 -32.53
N LEU A 798 16.93 35.99 -32.85
CA LEU A 798 18.26 36.43 -32.44
C LEU A 798 18.44 36.52 -30.92
N ARG A 799 17.43 37.00 -30.20
CA ARG A 799 17.46 37.04 -28.73
C ARG A 799 17.54 35.64 -28.12
N LEU A 800 16.84 34.65 -28.68
CA LEU A 800 16.96 33.27 -28.22
C LEU A 800 18.36 32.69 -28.50
N ILE A 801 18.94 33.00 -29.65
CA ILE A 801 20.33 32.62 -29.98
C ILE A 801 21.33 33.21 -28.97
N GLN A 802 21.13 34.45 -28.55
CA GLN A 802 21.96 35.08 -27.51
C GLN A 802 21.84 34.36 -26.15
N LEU A 803 20.66 33.83 -25.81
CA LEU A 803 20.42 33.12 -24.56
C LEU A 803 20.96 31.67 -24.56
N ALA A 804 21.20 31.08 -25.72
CA ALA A 804 21.62 29.69 -25.85
C ALA A 804 23.12 29.44 -25.53
N GLY A 805 23.91 30.50 -25.35
CA GLY A 805 25.35 30.42 -25.19
C GLY A 805 26.12 30.37 -26.51
N GLU A 806 27.41 30.71 -26.46
CA GLU A 806 28.23 31.01 -27.63
C GLU A 806 28.33 29.84 -28.63
N GLY A 807 28.59 28.62 -28.14
CA GLY A 807 28.77 27.43 -28.99
C GLY A 807 27.50 26.99 -29.71
N ARG A 808 26.37 26.90 -28.98
CA ARG A 808 25.06 26.56 -29.57
C ARG A 808 24.57 27.68 -30.49
N GLY A 809 24.78 28.94 -30.11
CA GLY A 809 24.41 30.11 -30.90
C GLY A 809 25.09 30.13 -32.27
N ARG A 810 26.41 29.90 -32.34
CA ARG A 810 27.13 29.79 -33.62
C ARG A 810 26.58 28.68 -34.51
N ARG A 811 26.33 27.49 -33.96
CA ARG A 811 25.77 26.35 -34.70
C ARG A 811 24.36 26.65 -35.22
N ALA A 812 23.53 27.33 -34.44
CA ALA A 812 22.19 27.75 -34.84
C ALA A 812 22.23 28.80 -35.97
N LEU A 813 23.11 29.81 -35.85
CA LEU A 813 23.35 30.81 -36.89
C LEU A 813 23.84 30.17 -38.19
N ALA A 814 24.74 29.20 -38.11
CA ALA A 814 25.26 28.48 -39.28
C ALA A 814 24.16 27.73 -40.04
N SER A 815 23.18 27.18 -39.32
CA SER A 815 22.04 26.48 -39.90
C SER A 815 20.86 27.38 -40.31
N TRP A 816 20.90 28.68 -40.03
CA TRP A 816 19.80 29.59 -40.36
C TRP A 816 20.08 30.30 -41.69
N PRO A 817 19.41 29.93 -42.80
CA PRO A 817 19.62 30.54 -44.11
C PRO A 817 18.89 31.90 -44.22
N HIS A 818 19.22 32.82 -43.31
CA HIS A 818 18.63 34.16 -43.26
C HIS A 818 19.71 35.23 -43.30
N LYS A 819 19.43 36.35 -43.97
CA LYS A 819 20.37 37.45 -44.18
C LYS A 819 21.03 37.93 -42.88
N GLN A 820 20.27 38.12 -41.81
CA GLN A 820 20.84 38.59 -40.55
C GLN A 820 21.80 37.57 -39.91
N ALA A 821 21.54 36.26 -40.07
CA ALA A 821 22.46 35.23 -39.61
C ALA A 821 23.75 35.24 -40.43
N LEU A 822 23.65 35.40 -41.76
CA LEU A 822 24.79 35.51 -42.67
C LEU A 822 25.70 36.69 -42.28
N VAL A 823 25.11 37.87 -42.04
CA VAL A 823 25.86 39.06 -41.61
C VAL A 823 26.53 38.86 -40.26
N LEU A 824 25.84 38.25 -39.28
CA LEU A 824 26.43 37.98 -37.97
C LEU A 824 27.58 36.97 -38.04
N ARG A 825 27.46 35.93 -38.87
CA ARG A 825 28.54 34.95 -39.10
C ARG A 825 29.76 35.58 -39.74
N ALA A 826 29.57 36.43 -40.77
CA ALA A 826 30.67 37.15 -41.40
C ALA A 826 31.38 38.10 -40.41
N ARG A 827 30.61 38.78 -39.54
CA ARG A 827 31.16 39.63 -38.47
C ARG A 827 31.92 38.83 -37.42
N ASP A 828 31.37 37.72 -36.93
CA ASP A 828 32.03 36.84 -35.94
C ASP A 828 33.33 36.26 -36.54
N HIS A 829 33.29 35.79 -37.78
CA HIS A 829 34.46 35.30 -38.50
C HIS A 829 35.54 36.39 -38.65
N ALA A 830 35.19 37.59 -39.12
CA ALA A 830 36.15 38.69 -39.24
C ALA A 830 36.69 39.14 -37.88
N ALA A 831 35.85 39.21 -36.84
CA ALA A 831 36.28 39.55 -35.48
C ALA A 831 37.25 38.50 -34.91
N ALA A 832 37.00 37.21 -35.12
CA ALA A 832 37.90 36.13 -34.71
C ALA A 832 39.29 36.30 -35.33
N LEU A 833 39.36 36.53 -36.64
CA LEU A 833 40.63 36.77 -37.35
C LEU A 833 41.36 38.03 -36.87
N LEU A 834 40.65 39.14 -36.67
CA LEU A 834 41.24 40.39 -36.18
C LEU A 834 41.75 40.28 -34.74
N SER A 835 41.09 39.45 -33.92
CA SER A 835 41.49 39.18 -32.53
C SER A 835 42.60 38.13 -32.38
N GLY A 836 43.02 37.48 -33.48
CA GLY A 836 44.05 36.44 -33.47
C GLY A 836 43.59 35.09 -32.88
N VAL A 837 42.27 34.88 -32.75
CA VAL A 837 41.69 33.60 -32.33
C VAL A 837 41.49 32.73 -33.56
N THR A 838 42.00 31.50 -33.55
CA THR A 838 41.82 30.56 -34.67
C THR A 838 40.33 30.27 -34.89
N PRO A 839 39.78 30.56 -36.09
CA PRO A 839 38.38 30.26 -36.37
C PRO A 839 38.17 28.74 -36.36
N PRO A 840 36.99 28.25 -35.93
CA PRO A 840 36.70 26.82 -35.91
C PRO A 840 36.81 26.22 -37.33
N ALA A 841 37.35 25.00 -37.42
CA ALA A 841 37.62 24.31 -38.68
C ALA A 841 36.37 24.17 -39.56
N ARG A 842 36.58 24.20 -40.89
CA ARG A 842 35.58 24.16 -41.96
C ARG A 842 34.60 22.99 -41.81
N ASP A 843 33.37 23.25 -41.37
CA ASP A 843 32.24 22.40 -41.73
C ASP A 843 31.75 22.82 -43.11
N HIS A 844 32.18 22.11 -44.15
CA HIS A 844 31.65 22.25 -45.50
C HIS A 844 30.17 21.83 -45.51
N HIS A 845 29.27 22.79 -45.30
CA HIS A 845 27.89 22.68 -45.75
C HIS A 845 27.72 23.51 -47.02
N PRO A 846 27.28 22.91 -48.14
CA PRO A 846 27.05 23.64 -49.36
C PRO A 846 25.91 24.65 -49.14
N HIS A 847 26.24 25.93 -49.14
CA HIS A 847 25.23 26.98 -49.19
C HIS A 847 24.50 26.87 -50.53
N ARG A 848 23.17 26.88 -50.49
CA ARG A 848 22.37 27.04 -51.70
C ARG A 848 22.58 28.50 -52.14
N PRO A 849 23.12 28.76 -53.34
CA PRO A 849 23.40 30.13 -53.78
C PRO A 849 22.10 30.94 -53.70
N VAL A 850 22.19 32.14 -53.13
CA VAL A 850 21.15 33.16 -53.31
C VAL A 850 20.91 33.25 -54.81
N LYS A 851 19.64 33.09 -55.23
CA LYS A 851 19.25 33.12 -56.65
C LYS A 851 19.99 34.27 -57.34
N ASP A 852 20.71 33.94 -58.40
CA ASP A 852 21.41 34.85 -59.29
C ASP A 852 20.45 35.94 -59.79
N THR A 853 20.34 37.03 -59.03
CA THR A 853 19.86 38.30 -59.52
C THR A 853 21.11 39.01 -59.99
N GLY A 854 21.27 39.08 -61.32
CA GLY A 854 22.47 39.53 -62.01
C GLY A 854 23.19 40.67 -61.31
N ILE A 855 24.51 40.52 -61.28
CA ILE A 855 25.50 41.48 -60.77
C ILE A 855 25.30 42.82 -61.47
N ALA A 856 24.45 43.67 -60.89
CA ALA A 856 24.21 45.05 -61.34
C ALA A 856 24.06 46.01 -60.14
N ALA A 857 24.53 45.62 -58.96
CA ALA A 857 24.49 46.47 -57.75
C ALA A 857 25.82 47.15 -57.41
N LEU A 858 26.87 46.97 -58.22
CA LEU A 858 28.13 47.71 -58.08
C LEU A 858 28.53 48.28 -59.45
N PRO A 859 28.34 49.59 -59.70
CA PRO A 859 28.85 50.23 -60.89
C PRO A 859 30.38 50.10 -60.91
N SER A 860 30.87 49.41 -61.93
CA SER A 860 32.29 49.29 -62.24
C SER A 860 32.83 50.64 -62.69
N GLY A 861 33.78 51.18 -61.93
CA GLY A 861 34.52 52.39 -62.29
C GLY A 861 34.82 53.23 -61.05
N GLU A 862 35.93 52.90 -60.40
CA GLU A 862 36.52 53.62 -59.26
C GLU A 862 35.78 53.46 -57.92
N ARG A 863 36.43 52.75 -56.98
CA ARG A 863 36.06 52.47 -55.56
C ARG A 863 35.33 51.15 -55.28
N LEU A 864 36.11 50.07 -55.30
CA LEU A 864 35.94 48.94 -54.36
C LEU A 864 36.41 49.34 -52.92
N SER A 865 36.14 50.58 -52.48
CA SER A 865 37.02 51.31 -51.56
C SER A 865 36.95 50.99 -50.06
N PRO A 866 35.96 50.25 -49.54
CA PRO A 866 36.05 49.77 -48.14
C PRO A 866 36.12 48.25 -47.99
N LEU A 867 35.47 47.48 -48.88
CA LEU A 867 35.45 46.01 -48.79
C LEU A 867 36.80 45.41 -49.16
N ASP A 868 37.41 45.84 -50.26
CA ASP A 868 38.72 45.33 -50.68
C ASP A 868 39.80 45.70 -49.67
N THR A 869 39.80 46.94 -49.17
CA THR A 869 40.71 47.37 -48.09
C THR A 869 40.50 46.56 -46.80
N PHE A 870 39.26 46.18 -46.49
CA PHE A 870 38.97 45.32 -45.35
C PHE A 870 39.45 43.88 -45.57
N LEU A 871 39.28 43.33 -46.77
CA LEU A 871 39.82 42.01 -47.13
C LEU A 871 41.36 42.00 -47.14
N ASP A 872 42.00 43.06 -47.61
CA ASP A 872 43.45 43.27 -47.52
C ASP A 872 43.93 43.30 -46.06
N LEU A 873 43.19 43.98 -45.17
CA LEU A 873 43.48 44.00 -43.74
C LEU A 873 43.34 42.62 -43.09
N LEU A 874 42.34 41.82 -43.49
CA LEU A 874 42.15 40.48 -42.96
C LEU A 874 43.23 39.51 -43.45
N THR A 875 43.63 39.59 -44.72
CA THR A 875 44.73 38.78 -45.29
C THR A 875 46.11 39.16 -44.71
N ALA A 876 46.28 40.39 -44.25
CA ALA A 876 47.48 40.80 -43.49
C ALA A 876 47.54 40.19 -42.08
N LYS A 877 46.42 39.70 -41.53
CA LYS A 877 46.29 39.18 -40.16
C LYS A 877 46.07 37.67 -40.06
N ALA A 878 45.62 37.02 -41.13
CA ALA A 878 45.28 35.60 -41.15
C ALA A 878 45.75 34.92 -42.43
N SER A 879 45.99 33.61 -42.37
CA SER A 879 46.36 32.86 -43.57
C SER A 879 45.17 32.71 -44.54
N LEU A 880 45.45 32.60 -45.85
CA LEU A 880 44.41 32.36 -46.87
C LEU A 880 43.58 31.09 -46.60
N ASN A 881 44.10 30.15 -45.82
CA ASN A 881 43.39 28.92 -45.47
C ASN A 881 42.32 29.14 -44.39
N GLU A 882 42.48 30.15 -43.54
CA GLU A 882 41.59 30.50 -42.43
C GLU A 882 40.52 31.53 -42.81
N LEU A 883 40.67 32.20 -43.96
CA LEU A 883 39.76 33.25 -44.40
C LEU A 883 38.67 32.73 -45.36
N ASP A 884 37.40 32.86 -44.96
CA ASP A 884 36.24 32.62 -45.83
C ASP A 884 35.81 33.90 -46.59
N PHE A 885 36.41 34.14 -47.76
CA PHE A 885 36.07 35.25 -48.65
C PHE A 885 34.59 35.23 -49.07
N ASN A 886 34.05 34.05 -49.38
CA ASN A 886 32.70 33.91 -49.91
C ASN A 886 31.67 34.34 -48.87
N LEU A 887 31.85 33.92 -47.61
CA LEU A 887 30.98 34.33 -46.52
C LEU A 887 30.93 35.86 -46.34
N ILE A 888 32.08 36.54 -46.42
CA ILE A 888 32.17 37.99 -46.23
C ILE A 888 31.54 38.74 -47.42
N ILE A 889 31.81 38.29 -48.65
CA ILE A 889 31.27 38.90 -49.87
C ILE A 889 29.75 38.72 -49.91
N GLU A 890 29.25 37.50 -49.70
CA GLU A 890 27.81 37.19 -49.69
C GLU A 890 27.07 37.99 -48.60
N ALA A 891 27.63 38.10 -47.40
CA ALA A 891 27.06 38.90 -46.32
C ALA A 891 26.98 40.39 -46.68
N THR A 892 28.02 40.92 -47.34
CA THR A 892 28.08 42.32 -47.76
C THR A 892 27.04 42.61 -48.84
N LEU A 893 26.96 41.75 -49.86
CA LEU A 893 25.94 41.84 -50.92
C LEU A 893 24.52 41.76 -50.35
N ALA A 894 24.29 40.79 -49.46
CA ALA A 894 23.01 40.65 -48.78
C ALA A 894 22.67 41.92 -48.01
N SER A 895 23.62 42.54 -47.29
CA SER A 895 23.43 43.79 -46.53
C SER A 895 22.97 44.95 -47.42
N VAL A 896 23.65 45.18 -48.55
CA VAL A 896 23.40 46.31 -49.47
C VAL A 896 22.03 46.21 -50.16
N GLN A 897 21.53 45.00 -50.42
CA GLN A 897 20.20 44.80 -51.04
C GLN A 897 19.00 45.32 -50.20
N GLN A 898 19.18 45.66 -48.91
CA GLN A 898 18.09 46.25 -48.11
C GLN A 898 17.78 47.71 -48.45
N ASP A 899 18.75 48.45 -48.99
CA ASP A 899 18.60 49.90 -49.14
C ASP A 899 17.85 50.31 -50.42
N THR A 900 17.41 49.35 -51.23
CA THR A 900 16.71 49.59 -52.52
C THR A 900 15.22 49.24 -52.50
N SER A 901 14.66 48.83 -51.36
CA SER A 901 13.23 48.53 -51.21
C SER A 901 12.62 49.24 -49.98
N ALA A 902 12.74 50.56 -49.96
CA ALA A 902 11.96 51.45 -49.10
C ALA A 902 10.89 52.17 -49.92
#